data_AF-A0A662Z5T8-F1
#
_entry.id   AF-A0A662Z5T8-F1
#
_cell.length_a   1.000
_cell.length_b   1.000
_cell.length_c   1.000
_cell.angle_alpha   90.00
_cell.angle_beta   90.00
_cell.angle_gamma   90.00
#
_symmetry.space_group_name_H-M   'P 1'
#
loop_
_entity.id
_entity.type
_entity.pdbx_description
1 polymer ?
#
loop_
_entity_poly.entity_id
_entity_poly.type
_entity_poly.pdbx_seq_one_letter_code
_entity_poly.pdbx_strand_id
1 'polypeptide(L)'
;MERSTSLRRKLTFAALFGSVLFIIGFTVFSFIRSYFLLNEIDSLENYSLNNITNRAEKYALREEERRLTVQNEAISNLLSTEFRQISEDVSMLRDTFVSFLEHPEKIQPRTLPNALYEDVKSETPYVHYSQRLLKNGLTQQLEKEIKAGSNIADLTPFFTDYYKCLFFGSESGYTIAEYVMNHTTDLVPVSKEPFRHTYDPVSRIWYQKGKDYEDTGFTDVYIAQTGDMTVSCISPYFVNGRFHGVMGVDCSPKWVSDLVKSIAVDEGDLYFVLSNKGEVLFVNFDSDIIKVTLGVDIRNSDEKSLAKIAEKMVEHKKGFDSVTISEKDYFVAYSPIKNVNWSFASLIPVEQVYAPSIEIKSHLLNIKDTYYSNLKNSIILVVFSTSVVVLLLLFFIFRRIIRLSDFIVNPIIRLTRDVNEFAEGNLDKRLQLDSHDEISNIAESFNSLAQKLQDNINDLSVISEQKKRLDAEVNVVNEILMNYLPDNFSILNKYGFDLFAKEYPAKSSGGDFYDFYLLDNQHVVVSIGDVSGRGVPSALFMMTSKSVIKSFCRMNSDLSLGDILYKANNCLHEHNTEQMYVALFICIIDLYTGRMEYVNSGHYAPYIYRAESGSGNFLTNERIDSIMAINANVSFHSNNTVLNPGDMLYMYTDGIISENSLKGEKFDEKKLTEAVLKAKENNMTSKEIVEFSYKSAVDFIGRDVFSDDVALLCLRRKQKCENK
;
A
#
# COMPACT_ATOMS: atom_id res chain seq x y z
N MET A 1 29.53 -39.99 -54.70
CA MET A 1 29.64 -38.59 -54.21
C MET A 1 28.30 -37.97 -53.78
N GLU A 2 27.14 -38.38 -54.31
CA GLU A 2 25.83 -37.76 -53.97
C GLU A 2 25.29 -38.05 -52.55
N ARG A 3 25.72 -39.12 -51.87
CA ARG A 3 25.21 -39.47 -50.53
C ARG A 3 25.78 -38.62 -49.38
N SER A 4 26.97 -38.03 -49.52
CA SER A 4 27.65 -37.30 -48.43
C SER A 4 27.06 -35.91 -48.16
N THR A 5 26.48 -35.28 -49.17
CA THR A 5 25.79 -33.99 -49.04
C THR A 5 24.46 -34.10 -48.28
N SER A 6 23.86 -35.29 -48.20
CA SER A 6 22.56 -35.52 -47.55
C SER A 6 22.62 -35.44 -46.02
N LEU A 7 23.66 -36.00 -45.39
CA LEU A 7 23.75 -36.06 -43.92
C LEU A 7 24.06 -34.69 -43.32
N ARG A 8 25.00 -33.95 -43.92
CA ARG A 8 25.38 -32.59 -43.51
C ARG A 8 24.19 -31.64 -43.58
N ARG A 9 23.43 -31.66 -44.69
CA ARG A 9 22.22 -30.83 -44.86
C ARG A 9 21.15 -31.13 -43.80
N LYS A 10 20.93 -32.41 -43.48
CA LYS A 10 19.92 -32.82 -42.48
C LYS A 10 20.27 -32.36 -41.07
N LEU A 11 21.54 -32.49 -40.66
CA LEU A 11 22.02 -32.02 -39.36
C LEU A 11 21.95 -30.49 -39.24
N THR A 12 22.40 -29.76 -40.27
CA THR A 12 22.30 -28.29 -40.27
C THR A 12 20.84 -27.82 -40.26
N PHE A 13 19.95 -28.50 -40.99
CA PHE A 13 18.53 -28.15 -41.03
C PHE A 13 17.84 -28.40 -39.69
N ALA A 14 18.10 -29.54 -39.04
CA ALA A 14 17.54 -29.84 -37.72
C ALA A 14 18.01 -28.84 -36.65
N ALA A 15 19.30 -28.48 -36.66
CA ALA A 15 19.85 -27.49 -35.73
C ALA A 15 19.25 -26.08 -35.94
N LEU A 16 19.08 -25.67 -37.21
CA LEU A 16 18.52 -24.36 -37.57
C LEU A 16 17.02 -24.29 -37.28
N PHE A 17 16.28 -25.37 -37.51
CA PHE A 17 14.86 -25.45 -37.18
C PHE A 17 14.62 -25.42 -35.66
N GLY A 18 15.38 -26.18 -34.87
CA GLY A 18 15.25 -26.20 -33.41
C GLY A 18 15.60 -24.87 -32.76
N SER A 19 16.63 -24.18 -33.24
CA SER A 19 17.02 -22.86 -32.73
C SER A 19 15.99 -21.77 -33.08
N VAL A 20 15.40 -21.81 -34.28
CA VAL A 20 14.31 -20.89 -34.66
C VAL A 20 13.08 -21.12 -33.78
N LEU A 21 12.69 -22.37 -33.53
CA LEU A 21 11.54 -22.70 -32.69
C LEU A 21 11.74 -22.25 -31.24
N PHE A 22 12.96 -22.39 -30.71
CA PHE A 22 13.31 -21.93 -29.38
C PHE A 22 13.24 -20.39 -29.27
N ILE A 23 13.77 -19.66 -30.25
CA ILE A 23 13.70 -18.18 -30.28
C ILE A 23 12.24 -17.71 -30.29
N ILE A 24 11.40 -18.32 -31.14
CA ILE A 24 9.97 -17.98 -31.23
C ILE A 24 9.26 -18.27 -29.90
N GLY A 25 9.50 -19.44 -29.30
CA GLY A 25 8.88 -19.80 -28.02
C GLY A 25 9.29 -18.86 -26.89
N PHE A 26 10.58 -18.55 -26.78
CA PHE A 26 11.11 -17.65 -25.75
C PHE A 26 10.59 -16.22 -25.89
N THR A 27 10.58 -15.68 -27.13
CA THR A 27 10.09 -14.32 -27.39
C THR A 27 8.59 -14.18 -27.10
N VAL A 28 7.76 -15.15 -27.51
CA VAL A 28 6.33 -15.16 -27.22
C VAL A 28 6.07 -15.24 -25.72
N PHE A 29 6.76 -16.14 -25.01
CA PHE A 29 6.61 -16.28 -23.56
C PHE A 29 7.00 -15.00 -22.81
N SER A 30 8.13 -14.40 -23.16
CA SER A 30 8.61 -13.17 -22.54
C SER A 30 7.65 -11.99 -22.77
N PHE A 31 7.07 -11.90 -23.98
CA PHE A 31 6.10 -10.86 -24.31
C PHE A 31 4.79 -11.02 -23.53
N ILE A 32 4.26 -12.25 -23.45
CA ILE A 32 3.06 -12.56 -22.65
C ILE A 32 3.28 -12.22 -21.18
N ARG A 33 4.41 -12.64 -20.61
CA ARG A 33 4.71 -12.39 -19.19
C ARG A 33 4.86 -10.89 -18.90
N SER A 34 5.53 -10.15 -19.77
CA SER A 34 5.67 -8.69 -19.64
C SER A 34 4.33 -7.98 -19.75
N TYR A 35 3.45 -8.43 -20.66
CA TYR A 35 2.11 -7.88 -20.82
C TYR A 35 1.25 -8.07 -19.56
N PHE A 36 1.26 -9.26 -18.96
CA PHE A 36 0.54 -9.52 -17.70
C PHE A 36 1.07 -8.66 -16.55
N LEU A 37 2.39 -8.53 -16.43
CA LEU A 37 3.03 -7.72 -15.39
C LEU A 37 2.63 -6.24 -15.50
N LEU A 38 2.59 -5.70 -16.72
CA LEU A 38 2.15 -4.32 -16.96
C LEU A 38 0.66 -4.13 -16.59
N ASN A 39 -0.20 -5.07 -16.97
CA ASN A 39 -1.63 -5.00 -16.62
C ASN A 39 -1.90 -5.12 -15.12
N GLU A 40 -1.13 -5.95 -14.39
CA GLU A 40 -1.30 -6.14 -12.96
C GLU A 40 -0.92 -4.86 -12.19
N ILE A 41 0.17 -4.19 -12.58
CA ILE A 41 0.59 -2.90 -12.03
C ILE A 41 -0.50 -1.83 -12.30
N ASP A 42 -1.01 -1.72 -13.52
CA ASP A 42 -2.08 -0.75 -13.86
C ASP A 42 -3.35 -0.95 -13.03
N SER A 43 -3.68 -2.19 -12.66
CA SER A 43 -4.89 -2.52 -11.89
C SER A 43 -4.78 -2.14 -10.40
N LEU A 44 -3.63 -2.44 -9.77
CA LEU A 44 -3.33 -2.06 -8.39
C LEU A 44 -3.18 -0.53 -8.24
N GLU A 45 -2.67 0.12 -9.30
CA GLU A 45 -2.39 1.54 -9.33
C GLU A 45 -3.65 2.40 -9.35
N ASN A 46 -4.59 2.15 -10.27
CA ASN A 46 -5.83 2.93 -10.38
C ASN A 46 -6.66 2.90 -9.09
N TYR A 47 -6.58 1.79 -8.35
CA TYR A 47 -7.23 1.65 -7.05
C TYR A 47 -6.53 2.50 -5.98
N SER A 48 -5.19 2.48 -5.91
CA SER A 48 -4.44 3.24 -4.91
C SER A 48 -4.47 4.75 -5.14
N LEU A 49 -4.31 5.21 -6.38
CA LEU A 49 -4.29 6.63 -6.73
C LEU A 49 -5.63 7.28 -6.41
N ASN A 50 -6.75 6.66 -6.83
CA ASN A 50 -8.09 7.14 -6.53
C ASN A 50 -8.38 7.15 -5.02
N ASN A 51 -7.88 6.16 -4.27
CA ASN A 51 -8.05 6.14 -2.83
C ASN A 51 -7.25 7.25 -2.14
N ILE A 52 -6.02 7.52 -2.58
CA ILE A 52 -5.20 8.61 -2.02
C ILE A 52 -5.82 9.97 -2.33
N THR A 53 -6.24 10.21 -3.58
CA THR A 53 -6.87 11.49 -3.97
C THR A 53 -8.20 11.69 -3.26
N ASN A 54 -9.07 10.68 -3.20
CA ASN A 54 -10.34 10.79 -2.47
C ASN A 54 -10.13 11.06 -0.98
N ARG A 55 -9.05 10.53 -0.39
CA ARG A 55 -8.71 10.75 1.02
C ARG A 55 -8.12 12.14 1.25
N ALA A 56 -7.30 12.63 0.32
CA ALA A 56 -6.77 13.99 0.33
C ALA A 56 -7.87 15.05 0.16
N GLU A 57 -8.80 14.85 -0.79
CA GLU A 57 -9.97 15.70 -0.99
C GLU A 57 -10.84 15.75 0.26
N LYS A 58 -11.18 14.60 0.85
CA LYS A 58 -11.96 14.55 2.10
C LYS A 58 -11.25 15.23 3.27
N TYR A 59 -9.92 15.14 3.33
CA TYR A 59 -9.13 15.80 4.38
C TYR A 59 -9.13 17.32 4.18
N ALA A 60 -8.88 17.80 2.96
CA ALA A 60 -8.90 19.21 2.62
C ALA A 60 -10.27 19.83 2.93
N LEU A 61 -11.36 19.18 2.51
CA LEU A 61 -12.72 19.63 2.81
C LEU A 61 -12.99 19.74 4.32
N ARG A 62 -12.62 18.72 5.10
CA ARG A 62 -12.82 18.73 6.55
C ARG A 62 -12.02 19.81 7.26
N GLU A 63 -10.79 20.05 6.82
CA GLU A 63 -9.95 21.08 7.42
C GLU A 63 -10.49 22.48 7.10
N GLU A 64 -10.95 22.71 5.87
CA GLU A 64 -11.60 23.96 5.47
C GLU A 64 -12.94 24.19 6.18
N GLU A 65 -13.78 23.15 6.28
CA GLU A 65 -15.03 23.20 7.07
C GLU A 65 -14.75 23.64 8.51
N ARG A 66 -13.74 23.03 9.15
CA ARG A 66 -13.33 23.35 10.51
C ARG A 66 -12.81 24.79 10.62
N ARG A 67 -11.91 25.19 9.72
CA ARG A 67 -11.30 26.53 9.69
C ARG A 67 -12.36 27.62 9.54
N LEU A 68 -13.20 27.51 8.51
CA LEU A 68 -14.22 28.51 8.20
C LEU A 68 -15.30 28.57 9.28
N THR A 69 -15.76 27.44 9.81
CA THR A 69 -16.77 27.44 10.88
C THR A 69 -16.27 28.17 12.13
N VAL A 70 -15.03 27.86 12.57
CA VAL A 70 -14.42 28.50 13.74
C VAL A 70 -14.19 30.00 13.51
N GLN A 71 -13.71 30.38 12.32
CA GLN A 71 -13.48 31.77 11.96
C GLN A 71 -14.79 32.57 11.90
N ASN A 72 -15.84 32.05 11.27
CA ASN A 72 -17.16 32.70 11.22
C ASN A 72 -17.75 32.88 12.61
N GLU A 73 -17.62 31.88 13.48
CA GLU A 73 -18.11 31.98 14.86
C GLU A 73 -17.32 33.04 15.65
N ALA A 74 -16.00 33.11 15.50
CA ALA A 74 -15.17 34.13 16.12
C ALA A 74 -15.53 35.55 15.67
N ILE A 75 -15.65 35.76 14.35
CA ILE A 75 -16.03 37.06 13.78
C ILE A 75 -17.46 37.45 14.21
N SER A 76 -18.41 36.51 14.16
CA SER A 76 -19.80 36.78 14.57
C SER A 76 -19.89 37.14 16.05
N ASN A 77 -19.14 36.47 16.92
CA ASN A 77 -19.10 36.78 18.36
C ASN A 77 -18.46 38.14 18.63
N LEU A 78 -17.41 38.50 17.89
CA LEU A 78 -16.80 39.83 18.00
C LEU A 78 -17.79 40.91 17.56
N LEU A 79 -18.42 40.77 16.39
CA LEU A 79 -19.45 41.68 15.91
C LEU A 79 -20.60 41.81 16.92
N SER A 80 -21.04 40.70 17.49
CA SER A 80 -22.06 40.70 18.55
C SER A 80 -21.63 41.51 19.78
N THR A 81 -20.35 41.46 20.11
CA THR A 81 -19.77 42.22 21.24
C THR A 81 -19.73 43.71 20.95
N GLU A 82 -19.30 44.11 19.74
CA GLU A 82 -19.32 45.51 19.30
C GLU A 82 -20.75 46.07 19.29
N PHE A 83 -21.71 45.35 18.70
CA PHE A 83 -23.11 45.77 18.71
C PHE A 83 -23.69 45.86 20.13
N ARG A 84 -23.28 44.97 21.04
CA ARG A 84 -23.68 45.06 22.45
C ARG A 84 -23.12 46.32 23.10
N GLN A 85 -21.85 46.66 22.86
CA GLN A 85 -21.23 47.87 23.39
C GLN A 85 -21.94 49.14 22.91
N ILE A 86 -22.29 49.21 21.61
CA ILE A 86 -23.07 50.33 21.06
C ILE A 86 -24.43 50.46 21.77
N SER A 87 -25.11 49.34 22.03
CA SER A 87 -26.39 49.32 22.75
C SER A 87 -26.25 49.80 24.21
N GLU A 88 -25.16 49.41 24.88
CA GLU A 88 -24.84 49.86 26.24
C GLU A 88 -24.55 51.37 26.28
N ASP A 89 -23.80 51.90 25.32
CA ASP A 89 -23.52 53.34 25.16
C ASP A 89 -24.80 54.16 24.96
N VAL A 90 -25.69 53.71 24.06
CA VAL A 90 -26.97 54.37 23.80
C VAL A 90 -27.86 54.37 25.03
N SER A 91 -27.89 53.26 25.78
CA SER A 91 -28.66 53.16 27.02
C SER A 91 -28.14 54.13 28.07
N MET A 92 -26.82 54.26 28.23
CA MET A 92 -26.19 55.24 29.13
C MET A 92 -26.52 56.69 28.73
N LEU A 93 -26.44 57.00 27.44
CA LEU A 93 -26.77 58.33 26.92
C LEU A 93 -28.25 58.68 27.12
N ARG A 94 -29.14 57.71 26.89
CA ARG A 94 -30.57 57.84 27.15
C ARG A 94 -30.82 58.18 28.62
N ASP A 95 -30.29 57.38 29.54
CA ASP A 95 -30.54 57.55 30.97
C ASP A 95 -30.01 58.90 31.48
N THR A 96 -28.86 59.33 30.94
CA THR A 96 -28.29 60.65 31.24
C THR A 96 -29.17 61.79 30.70
N PHE A 97 -29.64 61.67 29.45
CA PHE A 97 -30.53 62.65 28.86
C PHE A 97 -31.86 62.75 29.61
N VAL A 98 -32.46 61.62 29.98
CA VAL A 98 -33.70 61.56 30.79
C VAL A 98 -33.48 62.25 32.14
N SER A 99 -32.35 62.03 32.81
CA SER A 99 -32.02 62.70 34.07
C SER A 99 -32.01 64.23 33.95
N PHE A 100 -31.54 64.77 32.82
CA PHE A 100 -31.60 66.22 32.56
C PHE A 100 -33.05 66.73 32.41
N LEU A 101 -33.92 65.93 31.82
CA LEU A 101 -35.33 66.29 31.60
C LEU A 101 -36.21 66.10 32.84
N GLU A 102 -35.89 65.14 33.71
CA GLU A 102 -36.61 64.89 34.97
C GLU A 102 -36.23 65.88 36.08
N HIS A 103 -35.00 66.41 36.04
CA HIS A 103 -34.49 67.37 37.03
C HIS A 103 -33.94 68.66 36.41
N PRO A 104 -34.71 69.37 35.56
CA PRO A 104 -34.23 70.55 34.85
C PRO A 104 -33.81 71.69 35.80
N GLU A 105 -34.31 71.72 37.04
CA GLU A 105 -33.92 72.68 38.07
C GLU A 105 -32.50 72.48 38.61
N LYS A 106 -31.93 71.28 38.48
CA LYS A 106 -30.57 70.96 38.93
C LYS A 106 -29.51 71.21 37.85
N ILE A 107 -29.94 71.51 36.62
CA ILE A 107 -29.10 71.65 35.45
C ILE A 107 -29.01 73.11 35.05
N GLN A 108 -27.80 73.61 34.75
CA GLN A 108 -27.65 74.96 34.23
C GLN A 108 -28.22 75.02 32.80
N PRO A 109 -29.15 75.95 32.49
CA PRO A 109 -29.70 76.06 31.14
C PRO A 109 -28.61 76.36 30.10
N ARG A 110 -28.51 75.54 29.05
CA ARG A 110 -27.56 75.74 27.94
C ARG A 110 -28.32 76.06 26.65
N THR A 111 -27.81 77.02 25.88
CA THR A 111 -28.32 77.32 24.53
C THR A 111 -27.34 76.78 23.50
N LEU A 112 -27.85 76.03 22.52
CA LEU A 112 -27.12 75.54 21.35
C LEU A 112 -27.52 76.34 20.10
N PRO A 113 -26.67 76.41 19.07
CA PRO A 113 -27.06 76.99 17.78
C PRO A 113 -28.27 76.25 17.20
N ASN A 114 -29.17 76.98 16.54
CA ASN A 114 -30.36 76.37 15.95
C ASN A 114 -30.21 76.21 14.44
N ALA A 115 -30.11 74.97 13.97
CA ALA A 115 -29.84 74.64 12.56
C ALA A 115 -30.94 75.11 11.58
N LEU A 116 -32.14 75.42 12.07
CA LEU A 116 -33.20 76.05 11.27
C LEU A 116 -32.85 77.49 10.87
N TYR A 117 -32.17 78.23 11.75
CA TYR A 117 -31.87 79.66 11.58
C TYR A 117 -30.39 79.93 11.29
N GLU A 118 -29.52 79.00 11.69
CA GLU A 118 -28.06 79.14 11.63
C GLU A 118 -27.43 78.07 10.72
N ASP A 119 -26.28 78.41 10.15
CA ASP A 119 -25.43 77.48 9.41
C ASP A 119 -24.54 76.71 10.40
N VAL A 120 -24.98 75.51 10.77
CA VAL A 120 -24.26 74.64 11.72
C VAL A 120 -23.32 73.71 10.95
N LYS A 121 -22.05 73.67 11.39
CA LYS A 121 -21.00 72.81 10.83
C LYS A 121 -20.93 71.47 11.54
N SER A 122 -20.23 70.51 10.92
CA SER A 122 -19.86 69.22 11.52
C SER A 122 -19.26 69.37 12.91
N GLU A 123 -19.45 68.36 13.78
CA GLU A 123 -18.91 68.30 15.16
C GLU A 123 -19.32 69.51 16.02
N THR A 124 -20.50 70.08 15.72
CA THR A 124 -21.11 71.14 16.52
C THR A 124 -22.49 70.67 17.00
N PRO A 125 -22.70 70.48 18.32
CA PRO A 125 -24.01 70.16 18.87
C PRO A 125 -25.01 71.29 18.57
N TYR A 126 -26.20 70.92 18.11
CA TYR A 126 -27.22 71.88 17.71
C TYR A 126 -28.62 71.45 18.11
N VAL A 127 -29.54 72.41 18.04
CA VAL A 127 -30.98 72.19 18.14
C VAL A 127 -31.62 72.42 16.77
N HIS A 128 -32.67 71.70 16.42
CA HIS A 128 -33.50 71.99 15.25
C HIS A 128 -34.98 71.94 15.61
N TYR A 129 -35.76 72.90 15.11
CA TYR A 129 -37.21 72.95 15.31
C TYR A 129 -37.95 72.56 14.02
N SER A 130 -38.82 71.56 14.13
CA SER A 130 -39.72 71.22 13.03
C SER A 130 -40.75 72.34 12.78
N GLN A 131 -41.24 72.42 11.55
CA GLN A 131 -42.37 73.31 11.22
C GLN A 131 -43.63 72.98 12.02
N ARG A 132 -43.80 71.70 12.42
CA ARG A 132 -44.91 71.26 13.28
C ARG A 132 -44.81 71.89 14.67
N LEU A 133 -43.62 71.87 15.28
CA LEU A 133 -43.39 72.53 16.56
C LEU A 133 -43.70 74.03 16.51
N LEU A 134 -43.20 74.72 15.47
CA LEU A 134 -43.43 76.16 15.32
C LEU A 134 -44.91 76.51 15.16
N LYS A 135 -45.69 75.68 14.47
CA LYS A 135 -47.15 75.84 14.33
C LYS A 135 -47.89 75.58 15.65
N ASN A 136 -47.44 74.61 16.44
CA ASN A 136 -48.06 74.26 17.72
C ASN A 136 -47.69 75.25 18.85
N GLY A 137 -46.59 75.99 18.68
CA GLY A 137 -46.13 77.03 19.59
C GLY A 137 -45.06 76.55 20.58
N LEU A 138 -43.98 77.31 20.70
CA LEU A 138 -42.89 77.05 21.65
C LEU A 138 -43.25 77.62 23.02
N THR A 139 -43.63 76.76 23.97
CA THR A 139 -43.98 77.17 25.34
C THR A 139 -42.72 77.41 26.19
N GLN A 140 -42.84 78.22 27.25
CA GLN A 140 -41.72 78.45 28.19
C GLN A 140 -41.24 77.16 28.88
N GLN A 141 -42.14 76.19 29.09
CA GLN A 141 -41.78 74.90 29.68
C GLN A 141 -40.93 74.08 28.71
N LEU A 142 -41.33 74.02 27.43
CA LEU A 142 -40.57 73.32 26.39
C LEU A 142 -39.21 73.98 26.13
N GLU A 143 -39.13 75.32 26.21
CA GLU A 143 -37.85 76.02 26.10
C GLU A 143 -36.90 75.68 27.26
N LYS A 144 -37.42 75.50 28.49
CA LYS A 144 -36.62 75.04 29.64
C LYS A 144 -36.14 73.60 29.44
N GLU A 145 -37.01 72.72 28.94
CA GLU A 145 -36.69 71.33 28.62
C GLU A 145 -35.56 71.23 27.59
N ILE A 146 -35.69 71.95 26.47
CA ILE A 146 -34.66 72.00 25.42
C ILE A 146 -33.32 72.48 25.99
N LYS A 147 -33.32 73.52 26.83
CA LYS A 147 -32.10 74.05 27.45
C LYS A 147 -31.49 73.11 28.47
N ALA A 148 -32.29 72.34 29.20
CA ALA A 148 -31.80 71.32 30.12
C ALA A 148 -31.18 70.15 29.34
N GLY A 149 -31.91 69.60 28.36
CA GLY A 149 -31.43 68.52 27.49
C GLY A 149 -30.21 68.90 26.66
N SER A 150 -30.04 70.18 26.31
CA SER A 150 -28.86 70.70 25.59
C SER A 150 -27.53 70.49 26.32
N ASN A 151 -27.54 70.17 27.62
CA ASN A 151 -26.33 69.80 28.36
C ASN A 151 -25.73 68.45 27.93
N ILE A 152 -26.49 67.65 27.17
CA ILE A 152 -25.94 66.44 26.55
C ILE A 152 -24.76 66.73 25.61
N ALA A 153 -24.66 67.97 25.12
CA ALA A 153 -23.54 68.48 24.33
C ALA A 153 -22.16 68.40 25.02
N ASP A 154 -22.09 68.20 26.34
CA ASP A 154 -20.81 67.94 27.03
C ASP A 154 -20.34 66.49 26.86
N LEU A 155 -21.26 65.57 26.58
CA LEU A 155 -20.96 64.15 26.37
C LEU A 155 -20.83 63.80 24.89
N THR A 156 -21.46 64.57 24.00
CA THR A 156 -21.51 64.25 22.58
C THR A 156 -20.14 64.11 21.90
N PRO A 157 -19.08 64.91 22.21
CA PRO A 157 -17.77 64.77 21.58
C PRO A 157 -17.13 63.38 21.76
N PHE A 158 -17.32 62.76 22.94
CA PHE A 158 -16.73 61.45 23.24
C PHE A 158 -17.33 60.32 22.40
N PHE A 159 -18.58 60.47 21.97
CA PHE A 159 -19.30 59.47 21.20
C PHE A 159 -19.20 59.72 19.70
N THR A 160 -19.07 60.97 19.27
CA THR A 160 -18.86 61.32 17.85
C THR A 160 -17.51 60.86 17.32
N ASP A 161 -16.52 60.59 18.19
CA ASP A 161 -15.28 59.91 17.78
C ASP A 161 -15.54 58.49 17.22
N TYR A 162 -16.67 57.88 17.57
CA TYR A 162 -17.03 56.51 17.20
C TYR A 162 -18.25 56.44 16.26
N TYR A 163 -19.17 57.42 16.35
CA TYR A 163 -20.46 57.40 15.64
C TYR A 163 -20.64 58.57 14.68
N LYS A 164 -21.42 58.36 13.61
CA LYS A 164 -21.65 59.37 12.57
C LYS A 164 -22.62 60.46 12.99
N CYS A 165 -23.60 60.13 13.82
CA CYS A 165 -24.50 61.10 14.40
C CYS A 165 -24.99 60.61 15.75
N LEU A 166 -25.12 61.52 16.69
CA LEU A 166 -25.91 61.32 17.90
C LEU A 166 -27.14 62.23 17.81
N PHE A 167 -28.33 61.69 18.02
CA PHE A 167 -29.57 62.43 17.87
C PHE A 167 -30.59 62.09 18.95
N PHE A 168 -31.37 63.10 19.34
CA PHE A 168 -32.48 63.04 20.27
C PHE A 168 -33.67 63.73 19.64
N GLY A 169 -34.71 63.00 19.25
CA GLY A 169 -35.96 63.56 18.76
C GLY A 169 -37.01 63.56 19.84
N SER A 170 -37.71 64.69 20.02
CA SER A 170 -38.87 64.80 20.91
C SER A 170 -40.18 64.61 20.15
N GLU A 171 -41.19 64.05 20.82
CA GLU A 171 -42.57 64.00 20.32
C GLU A 171 -43.11 65.40 19.95
N SER A 172 -42.68 66.41 20.72
CA SER A 172 -42.99 67.83 20.51
C SER A 172 -42.40 68.40 19.21
N GLY A 173 -41.43 67.71 18.59
CA GLY A 173 -40.91 68.06 17.28
C GLY A 173 -39.65 68.93 17.29
N TYR A 174 -38.88 68.94 18.37
CA TYR A 174 -37.49 69.44 18.37
C TYR A 174 -36.50 68.27 18.30
N THR A 175 -35.31 68.54 17.78
CA THR A 175 -34.18 67.61 17.80
C THR A 175 -32.97 68.27 18.44
N ILE A 176 -32.25 67.55 19.31
CA ILE A 176 -30.88 67.87 19.68
C ILE A 176 -29.98 66.84 18.99
N ALA A 177 -28.98 67.28 18.25
CA ALA A 177 -28.11 66.35 17.54
C ALA A 177 -26.71 66.92 17.30
N GLU A 178 -25.79 66.02 16.98
CA GLU A 178 -24.45 66.33 16.49
C GLU A 178 -24.11 65.37 15.35
N TYR A 179 -23.59 65.91 14.24
CA TYR A 179 -23.23 65.12 13.06
C TYR A 179 -21.72 65.20 12.80
N VAL A 180 -21.15 64.07 12.42
CA VAL A 180 -19.77 63.96 11.91
C VAL A 180 -19.81 63.76 10.39
N MET A 181 -19.58 64.86 9.68
CA MET A 181 -19.48 64.90 8.23
C MET A 181 -18.10 64.47 7.75
N ASN A 182 -17.88 64.41 6.43
CA ASN A 182 -16.58 64.04 5.87
C ASN A 182 -15.52 65.14 6.07
N HIS A 183 -15.95 66.41 6.10
CA HIS A 183 -15.09 67.54 6.42
C HIS A 183 -15.69 68.36 7.56
N THR A 184 -14.85 68.84 8.48
CA THR A 184 -15.27 69.67 9.63
C THR A 184 -15.93 70.99 9.22
N THR A 185 -15.69 71.46 7.98
CA THR A 185 -16.31 72.67 7.42
C THR A 185 -17.68 72.43 6.81
N ASP A 186 -18.08 71.18 6.59
CA ASP A 186 -19.36 70.86 5.96
C ASP A 186 -20.53 71.20 6.88
N LEU A 187 -21.61 71.73 6.29
CA LEU A 187 -22.85 71.96 7.04
C LEU A 187 -23.57 70.63 7.33
N VAL A 188 -24.19 70.54 8.51
CA VAL A 188 -25.03 69.40 8.90
C VAL A 188 -26.27 69.31 7.99
N PRO A 189 -26.87 68.12 7.80
CA PRO A 189 -27.96 67.94 6.82
C PRO A 189 -29.14 68.87 7.03
N VAL A 190 -29.52 69.13 8.28
CA VAL A 190 -30.66 70.00 8.64
C VAL A 190 -30.35 71.49 8.60
N SER A 191 -29.10 71.88 8.30
CA SER A 191 -28.73 73.25 7.91
C SER A 191 -28.69 73.43 6.38
N LYS A 192 -29.09 72.42 5.59
CA LYS A 192 -29.16 72.49 4.12
C LYS A 192 -30.60 72.37 3.62
N GLU A 193 -30.91 73.03 2.51
CA GLU A 193 -32.19 72.80 1.82
C GLU A 193 -32.19 71.44 1.11
N PRO A 194 -33.34 70.71 1.05
CA PRO A 194 -34.65 71.12 1.57
C PRO A 194 -34.87 70.79 3.06
N PHE A 195 -33.94 70.07 3.70
CA PHE A 195 -34.14 69.53 5.05
C PHE A 195 -34.28 70.60 6.13
N ARG A 196 -33.63 71.76 5.96
CA ARG A 196 -33.74 72.90 6.86
C ARG A 196 -35.18 73.25 7.22
N HIS A 197 -36.09 73.27 6.24
CA HIS A 197 -37.50 73.58 6.47
C HIS A 197 -38.45 72.37 6.45
N THR A 198 -37.99 71.20 6.04
CA THR A 198 -38.85 70.00 5.91
C THR A 198 -38.60 68.93 6.97
N TYR A 199 -37.52 69.04 7.75
CA TYR A 199 -37.16 68.05 8.75
C TYR A 199 -38.12 68.07 9.96
N ASP A 200 -38.62 66.90 10.33
CA ASP A 200 -39.33 66.64 11.59
C ASP A 200 -38.85 65.29 12.16
N PRO A 201 -38.33 65.22 13.40
CA PRO A 201 -37.84 63.99 13.99
C PRO A 201 -38.89 62.88 13.99
N VAL A 202 -40.17 63.21 14.22
CA VAL A 202 -41.22 62.20 14.34
C VAL A 202 -41.49 61.52 13.00
N SER A 203 -41.21 62.17 11.87
CA SER A 203 -41.36 61.55 10.54
C SER A 203 -40.24 60.55 10.19
N ARG A 204 -39.16 60.49 10.97
CA ARG A 204 -37.95 59.73 10.62
C ARG A 204 -38.11 58.24 10.89
N ILE A 205 -37.45 57.43 10.07
CA ILE A 205 -37.47 55.95 10.17
C ILE A 205 -37.05 55.52 11.57
N TRP A 206 -35.92 56.04 12.08
CA TRP A 206 -35.43 55.74 13.42
C TRP A 206 -36.44 56.10 14.52
N TYR A 207 -37.21 57.18 14.38
CA TYR A 207 -38.22 57.58 15.38
C TYR A 207 -39.43 56.66 15.31
N GLN A 208 -39.94 56.42 14.10
CA GLN A 208 -41.09 55.55 13.88
C GLN A 208 -40.82 54.10 14.30
N LYS A 209 -39.57 53.64 14.17
CA LYS A 209 -39.15 52.31 14.65
C LYS A 209 -38.90 52.30 16.15
N GLY A 210 -38.19 53.30 16.67
CA GLY A 210 -37.78 53.32 18.08
C GLY A 210 -38.92 53.50 19.06
N LYS A 211 -40.04 54.12 18.66
CA LYS A 211 -41.24 54.22 19.51
C LYS A 211 -41.84 52.84 19.84
N ASP A 212 -41.61 51.85 18.98
CA ASP A 212 -42.16 50.50 19.10
C ASP A 212 -41.22 49.57 19.91
N TYR A 213 -40.06 50.08 20.34
CA TYR A 213 -39.08 49.31 21.10
C TYR A 213 -39.42 49.36 22.59
N GLU A 214 -39.12 48.29 23.34
CA GLU A 214 -39.27 48.30 24.80
C GLU A 214 -38.05 48.94 25.49
N ASP A 215 -36.88 48.83 24.87
CA ASP A 215 -35.59 49.30 25.37
C ASP A 215 -34.69 49.69 24.18
N THR A 216 -33.38 49.47 24.25
CA THR A 216 -32.45 49.79 23.16
C THR A 216 -32.38 48.67 22.11
N GLY A 217 -32.27 49.03 20.83
CA GLY A 217 -31.92 48.07 19.78
C GLY A 217 -31.63 48.73 18.43
N PHE A 218 -31.57 47.94 17.36
CA PHE A 218 -31.04 48.39 16.07
C PHE A 218 -32.09 48.43 14.96
N THR A 219 -32.09 49.51 14.18
CA THR A 219 -32.87 49.57 12.94
C THR A 219 -32.36 48.56 11.91
N ASP A 220 -33.18 48.27 10.91
CA ASP A 220 -32.66 47.74 9.64
C ASP A 220 -31.75 48.80 8.96
N VAL A 221 -30.99 48.42 7.95
CA VAL A 221 -30.21 49.38 7.15
C VAL A 221 -31.17 50.31 6.40
N TYR A 222 -30.94 51.62 6.48
CA TYR A 222 -31.68 52.62 5.73
C TYR A 222 -30.77 53.74 5.25
N ILE A 223 -31.27 54.58 4.33
CA ILE A 223 -30.54 55.75 3.83
C ILE A 223 -30.80 56.93 4.77
N ALA A 224 -29.75 57.41 5.43
CA ALA A 224 -29.80 58.59 6.29
C ALA A 224 -30.00 59.88 5.46
N GLN A 225 -30.21 60.99 6.15
CA GLN A 225 -30.42 62.32 5.55
C GLN A 225 -29.18 62.81 4.79
N THR A 226 -28.01 62.30 5.13
CA THR A 226 -26.75 62.55 4.39
C THR A 226 -26.72 61.86 3.03
N GLY A 227 -27.59 60.88 2.79
CA GLY A 227 -27.55 59.98 1.63
C GLY A 227 -26.77 58.69 1.87
N ASP A 228 -26.15 58.54 3.05
CA ASP A 228 -25.35 57.35 3.38
C ASP A 228 -26.20 56.21 3.91
N MET A 229 -25.82 54.97 3.58
CA MET A 229 -26.36 53.77 4.23
C MET A 229 -25.95 53.77 5.70
N THR A 230 -26.94 53.57 6.58
CA THR A 230 -26.79 53.72 8.03
C THR A 230 -27.60 52.66 8.75
N VAL A 231 -27.08 52.20 9.89
CA VAL A 231 -27.84 51.47 10.89
C VAL A 231 -27.84 52.31 12.16
N SER A 232 -29.01 52.53 12.74
CA SER A 232 -29.10 53.29 13.98
C SER A 232 -29.33 52.36 15.16
N CYS A 233 -28.55 52.55 16.22
CA CYS A 233 -28.89 52.04 17.53
C CYS A 233 -29.79 53.06 18.21
N ILE A 234 -31.03 52.67 18.51
CA ILE A 234 -32.11 53.55 18.94
C ILE A 234 -32.69 53.09 20.27
N SER A 235 -33.13 54.03 21.08
CA SER A 235 -33.79 53.76 22.34
C SER A 235 -34.92 54.79 22.56
N PRO A 236 -36.16 54.35 22.85
CA PRO A 236 -37.20 55.24 23.30
C PRO A 236 -36.85 55.75 24.70
N TYR A 237 -37.18 57.01 24.97
CA TYR A 237 -36.98 57.58 26.29
C TYR A 237 -38.29 58.10 26.87
N PHE A 238 -38.42 57.85 28.17
CA PHE A 238 -39.60 58.18 28.96
C PHE A 238 -39.18 59.12 30.07
N VAL A 239 -39.93 60.21 30.25
CA VAL A 239 -39.71 61.17 31.33
C VAL A 239 -40.93 61.08 32.24
N ASN A 240 -40.71 60.82 33.53
CA ASN A 240 -41.78 60.56 34.50
C ASN A 240 -42.77 59.46 34.05
N GLY A 241 -42.26 58.42 33.39
CA GLY A 241 -43.04 57.26 32.90
C GLY A 241 -43.91 57.53 31.67
N ARG A 242 -43.80 58.70 31.02
CA ARG A 242 -44.48 58.99 29.74
C ARG A 242 -43.48 59.05 28.62
N PHE A 243 -43.84 58.49 27.46
CA PHE A 243 -43.02 58.59 26.25
C PHE A 243 -42.77 60.06 25.91
N HIS A 244 -41.52 60.45 25.70
CA HIS A 244 -41.14 61.81 25.32
C HIS A 244 -40.40 61.86 23.98
N GLY A 245 -39.82 60.75 23.55
CA GLY A 245 -39.26 60.63 22.22
C GLY A 245 -38.34 59.43 22.03
N VAL A 246 -37.53 59.51 20.99
CA VAL A 246 -36.55 58.49 20.62
C VAL A 246 -35.19 59.14 20.49
N MET A 247 -34.17 58.49 21.00
CA MET A 247 -32.78 58.89 20.79
C MET A 247 -32.00 57.74 20.16
N GLY A 248 -30.83 58.04 19.62
CA GLY A 248 -29.97 57.02 19.10
C GLY A 248 -28.69 57.57 18.51
N VAL A 249 -27.88 56.64 18.01
CA VAL A 249 -26.68 56.92 17.26
C VAL A 249 -26.78 56.31 15.87
N ASP A 250 -26.29 57.03 14.87
CA ASP A 250 -26.10 56.52 13.52
C ASP A 250 -24.72 55.89 13.41
N CYS A 251 -24.70 54.60 13.08
CA CYS A 251 -23.49 53.85 12.81
C CYS A 251 -23.37 53.62 11.30
N SER A 252 -22.19 53.89 10.74
CA SER A 252 -21.91 53.51 9.36
C SER A 252 -21.67 52.00 9.28
N PRO A 253 -22.38 51.23 8.44
CA PRO A 253 -22.11 49.80 8.25
C PRO A 253 -20.66 49.50 7.80
N LYS A 254 -19.91 50.52 7.36
CA LYS A 254 -18.52 50.41 6.95
C LYS A 254 -17.58 49.92 8.07
N TRP A 255 -17.84 50.22 9.35
CA TRP A 255 -16.96 49.72 10.41
C TRP A 255 -17.00 48.19 10.51
N VAL A 256 -18.14 47.56 10.17
CA VAL A 256 -18.27 46.09 10.10
C VAL A 256 -17.33 45.55 9.02
N SER A 257 -17.28 46.21 7.85
CA SER A 257 -16.33 45.88 6.78
C SER A 257 -14.89 45.97 7.27
N ASP A 258 -14.51 47.08 7.89
CA ASP A 258 -13.13 47.35 8.28
C ASP A 258 -12.68 46.39 9.39
N LEU A 259 -13.58 46.06 10.33
CA LEU A 259 -13.34 45.08 11.38
C LEU A 259 -13.14 43.68 10.79
N VAL A 260 -14.04 43.22 9.92
CA VAL A 260 -13.91 41.92 9.26
C VAL A 260 -12.61 41.84 8.45
N LYS A 261 -12.26 42.90 7.70
CA LYS A 261 -11.00 42.98 6.93
C LYS A 261 -9.76 42.94 7.82
N SER A 262 -9.81 43.51 9.03
CA SER A 262 -8.67 43.47 9.96
C SER A 262 -8.39 42.08 10.54
N ILE A 263 -9.37 41.16 10.47
CA ILE A 263 -9.32 39.82 11.06
C ILE A 263 -9.19 38.73 9.99
N ALA A 264 -9.79 38.94 8.83
CA ALA A 264 -9.68 38.05 7.69
C ALA A 264 -8.25 38.13 7.12
N VAL A 265 -7.44 37.11 7.41
CA VAL A 265 -5.99 37.08 7.11
C VAL A 265 -5.68 36.70 5.66
N ASP A 266 -6.58 35.98 4.97
CA ASP A 266 -6.28 35.44 3.64
C ASP A 266 -6.83 36.32 2.50
N GLU A 267 -5.93 36.72 1.59
CA GLU A 267 -6.23 37.38 0.31
C GLU A 267 -7.00 36.40 -0.60
N GLY A 268 -8.33 36.36 -0.47
CA GLY A 268 -9.18 35.54 -1.34
C GLY A 268 -10.51 35.10 -0.73
N ASP A 269 -10.65 35.18 0.59
CA ASP A 269 -11.89 34.80 1.24
C ASP A 269 -12.99 35.85 0.99
N LEU A 270 -14.15 35.37 0.56
CA LEU A 270 -15.29 36.19 0.18
C LEU A 270 -16.24 36.27 1.38
N TYR A 271 -16.73 37.45 1.74
CA TYR A 271 -17.57 37.61 2.94
C TYR A 271 -18.77 38.48 2.66
N PHE A 272 -19.89 38.18 3.31
CA PHE A 272 -21.07 39.03 3.31
C PHE A 272 -21.83 38.97 4.64
N VAL A 273 -22.62 40.00 4.91
CA VAL A 273 -23.52 40.06 6.07
C VAL A 273 -24.96 40.17 5.60
N LEU A 274 -25.83 39.39 6.23
CA LEU A 274 -27.25 39.32 5.92
C LEU A 274 -28.09 39.88 7.07
N SER A 275 -29.07 40.72 6.77
CA SER A 275 -30.05 41.18 7.75
C SER A 275 -31.03 40.07 8.16
N ASN A 276 -31.80 40.32 9.22
CA ASN A 276 -32.95 39.49 9.63
C ASN A 276 -34.04 39.40 8.55
N LYS A 277 -34.02 40.27 7.54
CA LYS A 277 -34.93 40.26 6.39
C LYS A 277 -34.33 39.60 5.17
N GLY A 278 -33.12 39.06 5.24
CA GLY A 278 -32.45 38.46 4.09
C GLY A 278 -31.78 39.48 3.15
N GLU A 279 -31.73 40.76 3.53
CA GLU A 279 -31.08 41.80 2.74
C GLU A 279 -29.57 41.78 2.96
N VAL A 280 -28.79 41.90 1.89
CA VAL A 280 -27.33 41.96 1.97
C VAL A 280 -26.91 43.33 2.48
N LEU A 281 -26.25 43.37 3.63
CA LEU A 281 -25.80 44.62 4.24
C LEU A 281 -24.37 44.98 3.87
N PHE A 282 -23.56 43.98 3.59
CA PHE A 282 -22.14 44.14 3.30
C PHE A 282 -21.63 43.00 2.41
N VAL A 283 -20.68 43.32 1.53
CA VAL A 283 -19.86 42.37 0.78
C VAL A 283 -18.40 42.85 0.74
N ASN A 284 -17.44 41.92 0.85
CA ASN A 284 -16.02 42.21 0.65
C ASN A 284 -15.64 42.22 -0.85
N PHE A 285 -16.39 41.49 -1.66
CA PHE A 285 -16.10 41.25 -3.07
C PHE A 285 -16.95 42.10 -4.00
N ASP A 286 -16.57 42.16 -5.27
CA ASP A 286 -17.37 42.81 -6.31
C ASP A 286 -18.74 42.11 -6.42
N SER A 287 -19.80 42.85 -6.06
CA SER A 287 -21.18 42.38 -6.01
C SER A 287 -21.66 41.82 -7.35
N ASP A 288 -21.04 42.25 -8.45
CA ASP A 288 -21.38 41.82 -9.80
C ASP A 288 -20.88 40.40 -10.12
N ILE A 289 -19.85 39.91 -9.42
CA ILE A 289 -19.28 38.56 -9.65
C ILE A 289 -20.16 37.47 -9.03
N ILE A 290 -20.74 37.72 -7.86
CA ILE A 290 -21.49 36.72 -7.07
C ILE A 290 -23.01 37.01 -7.10
N LYS A 291 -23.47 38.02 -7.86
CA LYS A 291 -24.88 38.48 -7.88
C LYS A 291 -25.46 38.76 -6.48
N VAL A 292 -24.60 39.09 -5.54
CA VAL A 292 -24.98 39.46 -4.17
C VAL A 292 -24.90 40.98 -4.13
N THR A 293 -26.04 41.63 -4.38
CA THR A 293 -26.13 43.09 -4.44
C THR A 293 -26.55 43.65 -3.09
N LEU A 294 -25.90 44.74 -2.67
CA LEU A 294 -26.25 45.45 -1.44
C LEU A 294 -27.73 45.87 -1.44
N GLY A 295 -28.41 45.65 -0.33
CA GLY A 295 -29.82 46.00 -0.13
C GLY A 295 -30.83 45.06 -0.78
N VAL A 296 -30.41 43.99 -1.45
CA VAL A 296 -31.30 43.01 -2.08
C VAL A 296 -31.55 41.83 -1.13
N ASP A 297 -32.82 41.42 -1.00
CA ASP A 297 -33.20 40.20 -0.28
C ASP A 297 -32.84 38.95 -1.09
N ILE A 298 -31.73 38.30 -0.73
CA ILE A 298 -31.21 37.14 -1.46
C ILE A 298 -31.97 35.84 -1.20
N ARG A 299 -32.99 35.84 -0.33
CA ARG A 299 -33.95 34.71 -0.23
C ARG A 299 -34.80 34.60 -1.50
N ASN A 300 -34.98 35.70 -2.22
CA ASN A 300 -35.72 35.75 -3.49
C ASN A 300 -34.79 35.64 -4.71
N SER A 301 -33.52 35.26 -4.52
CA SER A 301 -32.56 35.10 -5.62
C SER A 301 -33.01 33.99 -6.59
N ASP A 302 -32.72 34.19 -7.88
CA ASP A 302 -32.90 33.15 -8.91
C ASP A 302 -32.03 31.91 -8.62
N GLU A 303 -30.94 32.08 -7.88
CA GLU A 303 -30.04 31.02 -7.43
C GLU A 303 -30.63 30.30 -6.20
N LYS A 304 -31.37 29.21 -6.43
CA LYS A 304 -32.09 28.47 -5.37
C LYS A 304 -31.21 27.97 -4.22
N SER A 305 -29.95 27.63 -4.50
CA SER A 305 -28.99 27.17 -3.50
C SER A 305 -28.64 28.30 -2.52
N LEU A 306 -28.40 29.52 -3.03
CA LEU A 306 -28.12 30.71 -2.25
C LEU A 306 -29.34 31.14 -1.43
N ALA A 307 -30.54 31.11 -2.03
CA ALA A 307 -31.79 31.40 -1.33
C ALA A 307 -31.99 30.51 -0.09
N LYS A 308 -31.71 29.20 -0.21
CA LYS A 308 -31.81 28.25 0.91
C LYS A 308 -30.81 28.55 2.03
N ILE A 309 -29.61 29.01 1.71
CA ILE A 309 -28.62 29.44 2.71
C ILE A 309 -29.08 30.73 3.39
N ALA A 310 -29.61 31.67 2.63
CA ALA A 310 -30.19 32.90 3.16
C ALA A 310 -31.35 32.62 4.13
N GLU A 311 -32.22 31.64 3.84
CA GLU A 311 -33.27 31.19 4.77
C GLU A 311 -32.67 30.69 6.09
N LYS A 312 -31.68 29.79 6.04
CA LYS A 312 -31.01 29.29 7.26
C LYS A 312 -30.33 30.40 8.05
N MET A 313 -29.72 31.37 7.36
CA MET A 313 -29.09 32.53 7.97
C MET A 313 -30.11 33.45 8.66
N VAL A 314 -31.27 33.67 8.04
CA VAL A 314 -32.38 34.44 8.65
C VAL A 314 -33.01 33.68 9.83
N GLU A 315 -33.01 32.35 9.81
CA GLU A 315 -33.39 31.50 10.95
C GLU A 315 -32.32 31.47 12.08
N HIS A 316 -31.25 32.25 11.96
CA HIS A 316 -30.14 32.34 12.92
C HIS A 316 -29.42 31.02 13.18
N LYS A 317 -29.37 30.15 12.16
CA LYS A 317 -28.62 28.90 12.23
C LYS A 317 -27.13 29.17 11.99
N LYS A 318 -26.30 28.26 12.49
CA LYS A 318 -24.90 28.15 12.11
C LYS A 318 -24.66 26.87 11.31
N GLY A 319 -23.75 26.91 10.34
CA GLY A 319 -23.47 25.74 9.53
C GLY A 319 -22.44 25.96 8.44
N PHE A 320 -22.15 24.86 7.76
CA PHE A 320 -21.29 24.77 6.59
C PHE A 320 -22.05 24.00 5.51
N ASP A 321 -22.18 24.57 4.33
CA ASP A 321 -22.92 23.98 3.21
C ASP A 321 -22.20 24.31 1.87
N SER A 322 -22.61 23.65 0.79
CA SER A 322 -22.19 24.00 -0.57
C SER A 322 -23.26 24.83 -1.27
N VAL A 323 -22.86 25.86 -2.01
CA VAL A 323 -23.73 26.74 -2.80
C VAL A 323 -23.15 26.93 -4.20
N THR A 324 -24.02 26.99 -5.20
CA THR A 324 -23.64 27.28 -6.58
C THR A 324 -24.12 28.69 -6.92
N ILE A 325 -23.23 29.55 -7.35
CA ILE A 325 -23.51 30.96 -7.67
C ILE A 325 -22.85 31.28 -9.01
N SER A 326 -23.63 31.76 -9.98
CA SER A 326 -23.10 32.14 -11.31
C SER A 326 -22.30 31.01 -11.98
N GLU A 327 -22.84 29.78 -11.95
CA GLU A 327 -22.22 28.55 -12.48
C GLU A 327 -20.92 28.11 -11.80
N LYS A 328 -20.55 28.71 -10.67
CA LYS A 328 -19.39 28.31 -9.86
C LYS A 328 -19.83 27.77 -8.50
N ASP A 329 -19.17 26.71 -8.06
CA ASP A 329 -19.43 26.11 -6.75
C ASP A 329 -18.56 26.74 -5.67
N TYR A 330 -19.18 27.03 -4.54
CA TYR A 330 -18.57 27.58 -3.34
C TYR A 330 -18.97 26.75 -2.11
N PHE A 331 -18.08 26.70 -1.13
CA PHE A 331 -18.47 26.34 0.22
C PHE A 331 -18.80 27.61 0.99
N VAL A 332 -19.88 27.57 1.76
CA VAL A 332 -20.34 28.69 2.58
C VAL A 332 -20.43 28.26 4.03
N ALA A 333 -19.77 29.03 4.90
CA ALA A 333 -19.89 28.93 6.33
C ALA A 333 -20.65 30.15 6.83
N TYR A 334 -21.58 29.96 7.75
CA TYR A 334 -22.42 31.05 8.27
C TYR A 334 -22.67 30.91 9.76
N SER A 335 -22.78 32.04 10.44
CA SER A 335 -23.01 32.12 11.89
C SER A 335 -23.81 33.39 12.24
N PRO A 336 -24.72 33.32 13.23
CA PRO A 336 -25.52 34.47 13.63
C PRO A 336 -24.71 35.50 14.42
N ILE A 337 -24.92 36.78 14.13
CA ILE A 337 -24.51 37.92 14.92
C ILE A 337 -25.62 38.22 15.92
N LYS A 338 -25.36 37.90 17.19
CA LYS A 338 -26.28 38.13 18.30
C LYS A 338 -26.50 39.64 18.48
N ASN A 339 -27.58 40.01 19.15
CA ASN A 339 -28.02 41.40 19.41
C ASN A 339 -28.68 42.13 18.23
N VAL A 340 -28.27 41.87 16.99
CA VAL A 340 -28.86 42.51 15.78
C VAL A 340 -29.67 41.55 14.91
N ASN A 341 -29.70 40.25 15.23
CA ASN A 341 -30.38 39.20 14.45
C ASN A 341 -29.91 39.16 12.99
N TRP A 342 -28.65 39.49 12.77
CA TRP A 342 -28.00 39.36 11.46
C TRP A 342 -27.20 38.08 11.41
N SER A 343 -26.71 37.72 10.24
CA SER A 343 -25.83 36.57 10.06
C SER A 343 -24.63 36.94 9.20
N PHE A 344 -23.46 36.53 9.64
CA PHE A 344 -22.22 36.64 8.89
C PHE A 344 -22.00 35.35 8.10
N ALA A 345 -21.53 35.47 6.87
CA ALA A 345 -21.15 34.34 6.05
C ALA A 345 -19.83 34.59 5.32
N SER A 346 -19.04 33.52 5.18
CA SER A 346 -17.88 33.47 4.32
C SER A 346 -18.10 32.44 3.21
N LEU A 347 -17.55 32.71 2.03
CA LEU A 347 -17.50 31.81 0.90
C LEU A 347 -16.06 31.54 0.48
N ILE A 348 -15.79 30.29 0.13
CA ILE A 348 -14.54 29.87 -0.51
C ILE A 348 -14.88 29.10 -1.80
N PRO A 349 -14.23 29.39 -2.93
CA PRO A 349 -14.41 28.60 -4.15
C PRO A 349 -14.01 27.14 -3.94
N VAL A 350 -14.82 26.20 -4.47
CA VAL A 350 -14.53 24.76 -4.38
C VAL A 350 -13.16 24.42 -5.00
N GLU A 351 -12.80 25.11 -6.09
CA GLU A 351 -11.50 24.93 -6.75
C GLU A 351 -10.32 25.27 -5.82
N GLN A 352 -10.45 26.28 -4.97
CA GLN A 352 -9.40 26.70 -4.04
C GLN A 352 -9.23 25.69 -2.90
N VAL A 353 -10.32 25.12 -2.41
CA VAL A 353 -10.30 24.05 -1.38
C VAL A 353 -9.58 22.81 -1.89
N TYR A 354 -9.82 22.43 -3.15
CA TYR A 354 -9.23 21.24 -3.74
C TYR A 354 -7.92 21.49 -4.49
N ALA A 355 -7.47 22.74 -4.68
CA ALA A 355 -6.24 23.04 -5.42
C ALA A 355 -5.01 22.25 -4.91
N PRO A 356 -4.75 22.13 -3.59
CA PRO A 356 -3.63 21.31 -3.09
C PRO A 356 -3.80 19.82 -3.45
N SER A 357 -5.03 19.30 -3.42
CA SER A 357 -5.30 17.90 -3.76
C SER A 357 -5.13 17.63 -5.27
N ILE A 358 -5.47 18.60 -6.11
CA ILE A 358 -5.27 18.57 -7.57
C ILE A 358 -3.77 18.63 -7.90
N GLU A 359 -3.01 19.46 -7.19
CA GLU A 359 -1.55 19.56 -7.35
C GLU A 359 -0.84 18.26 -6.91
N ILE A 360 -1.23 17.68 -5.77
CA ILE A 360 -0.72 16.36 -5.36
C ILE A 360 -1.04 15.32 -6.43
N LYS A 361 -2.27 15.32 -6.97
CA LYS A 361 -2.66 14.40 -8.04
C LYS A 361 -1.81 14.59 -9.29
N SER A 362 -1.57 15.82 -9.73
CA SER A 362 -0.74 16.09 -10.92
C SER A 362 0.72 15.69 -10.69
N HIS A 363 1.26 15.97 -9.50
CA HIS A 363 2.62 15.56 -9.13
C HIS A 363 2.76 14.03 -9.06
N LEU A 364 1.76 13.33 -8.52
CA LEU A 364 1.73 11.86 -8.51
C LEU A 364 1.63 11.28 -9.93
N LEU A 365 0.84 11.90 -10.80
CA LEU A 365 0.76 11.51 -12.22
C LEU A 365 2.10 11.73 -12.95
N ASN A 366 2.82 12.81 -12.67
CA ASN A 366 4.15 13.04 -13.25
C ASN A 366 5.20 12.05 -12.72
N ILE A 367 5.23 11.78 -11.41
CA ILE A 367 6.08 10.74 -10.82
C ILE A 367 5.76 9.40 -11.48
N LYS A 368 4.46 9.09 -11.65
CA LYS A 368 4.00 7.89 -12.35
C LYS A 368 4.57 7.83 -13.76
N ASP A 369 4.30 8.82 -14.61
CA ASP A 369 4.72 8.78 -16.02
C ASP A 369 6.23 8.61 -16.15
N THR A 370 6.99 9.23 -15.23
CA THR A 370 8.45 9.07 -15.14
C THR A 370 8.85 7.65 -14.68
N TYR A 371 8.22 7.12 -13.63
CA TYR A 371 8.51 5.78 -13.12
C TYR A 371 8.13 4.70 -14.14
N TYR A 372 6.96 4.82 -14.78
CA TYR A 372 6.48 3.90 -15.80
C TYR A 372 7.33 3.92 -17.06
N SER A 373 7.72 5.09 -17.55
CA SER A 373 8.63 5.18 -18.69
C SER A 373 9.99 4.56 -18.35
N ASN A 374 10.52 4.79 -17.15
CA ASN A 374 11.75 4.15 -16.68
C ASN A 374 11.60 2.62 -16.54
N LEU A 375 10.53 2.14 -15.90
CA LEU A 375 10.26 0.72 -15.71
C LEU A 375 10.08 0.02 -17.05
N LYS A 376 9.31 0.61 -17.97
CA LYS A 376 9.13 0.10 -19.34
C LYS A 376 10.46 0.04 -20.07
N ASN A 377 11.28 1.08 -19.98
CA ASN A 377 12.62 1.10 -20.56
C ASN A 377 13.52 0.02 -19.93
N SER A 378 13.45 -0.18 -18.61
CA SER A 378 14.19 -1.24 -17.92
C SER A 378 13.73 -2.64 -18.34
N ILE A 379 12.42 -2.89 -18.45
CA ILE A 379 11.88 -4.17 -18.94
C ILE A 379 12.34 -4.40 -20.39
N ILE A 380 12.21 -3.40 -21.26
CA ILE A 380 12.68 -3.50 -22.65
C ILE A 380 14.18 -3.79 -22.71
N LEU A 381 14.99 -3.13 -21.87
CA LEU A 381 16.43 -3.33 -21.83
C LEU A 381 16.80 -4.72 -21.29
N VAL A 382 16.10 -5.24 -20.28
CA VAL A 382 16.27 -6.61 -19.77
C VAL A 382 15.87 -7.64 -20.82
N VAL A 383 14.71 -7.46 -21.49
CA VAL A 383 14.26 -8.35 -22.56
C VAL A 383 15.23 -8.30 -23.76
N PHE A 384 15.72 -7.12 -24.13
CA PHE A 384 16.67 -6.96 -25.22
C PHE A 384 18.03 -7.60 -24.90
N SER A 385 18.61 -7.30 -23.73
CA SER A 385 19.89 -7.87 -23.28
C SER A 385 19.83 -9.40 -23.14
N THR A 386 18.76 -9.94 -22.55
CA THR A 386 18.56 -11.39 -22.49
C THR A 386 18.41 -12.00 -23.89
N SER A 387 17.70 -11.35 -24.81
CA SER A 387 17.59 -11.79 -26.20
C SER A 387 18.93 -11.78 -26.93
N VAL A 388 19.78 -10.77 -26.70
CA VAL A 388 21.15 -10.70 -27.24
C VAL A 388 22.00 -11.84 -26.69
N VAL A 389 21.94 -12.11 -25.38
CA VAL A 389 22.67 -13.22 -24.75
C VAL A 389 22.22 -14.56 -25.34
N VAL A 390 20.92 -14.80 -25.50
CA VAL A 390 20.37 -16.01 -26.13
C VAL A 390 20.83 -16.13 -27.58
N LEU A 391 20.82 -15.05 -28.36
CA LEU A 391 21.30 -15.05 -29.75
C LEU A 391 22.80 -15.34 -29.83
N LEU A 392 23.61 -14.78 -28.94
CA LEU A 392 25.04 -15.08 -28.85
C LEU A 392 25.27 -16.54 -28.50
N LEU A 393 24.57 -17.07 -27.48
CA LEU A 393 24.65 -18.48 -27.10
C LEU A 393 24.26 -19.40 -28.27
N LEU A 394 23.17 -19.10 -28.97
CA LEU A 394 22.75 -19.85 -30.15
C LEU A 394 23.76 -19.75 -31.28
N PHE A 395 24.36 -18.58 -31.51
CA PHE A 395 25.44 -18.41 -32.49
C PHE A 395 26.67 -19.27 -32.12
N PHE A 396 27.07 -19.28 -30.85
CA PHE A 396 28.18 -20.12 -30.37
C PHE A 396 27.86 -21.61 -30.48
N ILE A 397 26.65 -22.04 -30.10
CA ILE A 397 26.16 -23.41 -30.24
C ILE A 397 26.14 -23.81 -31.72
N PHE A 398 25.61 -22.96 -32.60
CA PHE A 398 25.57 -23.19 -34.04
C PHE A 398 26.97 -23.31 -34.65
N ARG A 399 27.88 -22.39 -34.29
CA ARG A 399 29.29 -22.42 -34.70
C ARG A 399 30.00 -23.67 -34.18
N ARG A 400 29.68 -24.13 -32.97
CA ARG A 400 30.19 -25.39 -32.40
C ARG A 400 29.65 -26.60 -33.15
N ILE A 401 28.35 -26.66 -33.46
CA ILE A 401 27.72 -27.75 -34.22
C ILE A 401 28.31 -27.86 -35.63
N ILE A 402 28.51 -26.76 -36.35
CA ILE A 402 29.13 -26.79 -37.69
C ILE A 402 30.56 -27.33 -37.60
N ARG A 403 31.36 -26.82 -36.65
CA ARG A 403 32.74 -27.31 -36.46
C ARG A 403 32.79 -28.77 -36.06
N LEU A 404 31.89 -29.21 -35.17
CA LEU A 404 31.77 -30.61 -34.77
C LEU A 404 31.35 -31.48 -35.96
N SER A 405 30.44 -31.02 -36.80
CA SER A 405 30.07 -31.71 -38.04
C SER A 405 31.26 -31.86 -38.99
N ASP A 406 32.09 -30.84 -39.15
CA ASP A 406 33.28 -30.93 -40.02
C ASP A 406 34.36 -31.84 -39.41
N PHE A 407 34.46 -31.85 -38.08
CA PHE A 407 35.37 -32.71 -37.31
C PHE A 407 34.95 -34.19 -37.36
N ILE A 408 33.64 -34.50 -37.35
CA ILE A 408 33.13 -35.88 -37.34
C ILE A 408 32.90 -36.42 -38.76
N VAL A 409 32.30 -35.63 -39.66
CA VAL A 409 31.84 -36.14 -40.97
C VAL A 409 33.00 -36.36 -41.95
N ASN A 410 34.01 -35.48 -41.96
CA ASN A 410 35.12 -35.60 -42.91
C ASN A 410 35.99 -36.85 -42.67
N PRO A 411 36.37 -37.20 -41.43
CA PRO A 411 37.10 -38.43 -41.15
C PRO A 411 36.29 -39.69 -41.49
N ILE A 412 34.97 -39.72 -41.23
CA ILE A 412 34.10 -40.87 -41.59
C ILE A 412 34.06 -41.10 -43.11
N ILE A 413 34.02 -40.04 -43.91
CA ILE A 413 34.03 -40.15 -45.38
C ILE A 413 35.37 -40.70 -45.89
N ARG A 414 36.50 -40.27 -45.29
CA ARG A 414 37.83 -40.82 -45.63
C ARG A 414 37.96 -42.27 -45.20
N LEU A 415 37.55 -42.61 -43.98
CA LEU A 415 37.54 -43.96 -43.43
C LEU A 415 36.74 -44.93 -44.32
N THR A 416 35.54 -44.53 -44.76
CA THR A 416 34.70 -45.35 -45.65
C THR A 416 35.36 -45.62 -46.99
N ARG A 417 36.10 -44.65 -47.54
CA ARG A 417 36.84 -44.81 -48.80
C ARG A 417 38.02 -45.76 -48.62
N ASP A 418 38.80 -45.57 -47.57
CA ASP A 418 40.07 -46.27 -47.38
C ASP A 418 39.84 -47.74 -46.90
N VAL A 419 38.74 -48.03 -46.19
CA VAL A 419 38.32 -49.40 -45.84
C VAL A 419 37.87 -50.21 -47.07
N ASN A 420 37.21 -49.58 -48.04
CA ASN A 420 36.84 -50.26 -49.29
C ASN A 420 38.07 -50.66 -50.11
N GLU A 421 39.15 -49.88 -50.06
CA GLU A 421 40.44 -50.22 -50.70
C GLU A 421 41.15 -51.40 -50.00
N PHE A 422 41.06 -51.52 -48.67
CA PHE A 422 41.61 -52.66 -47.92
C PHE A 422 40.90 -53.97 -48.28
N ALA A 423 39.58 -53.93 -48.50
CA ALA A 423 38.78 -55.10 -48.90
C ALA A 423 39.14 -55.64 -50.30
N GLU A 424 39.83 -54.85 -51.13
CA GLU A 424 40.28 -55.24 -52.48
C GLU A 424 41.66 -55.93 -52.49
N GLY A 425 42.25 -56.22 -51.32
CA GLY A 425 43.40 -57.15 -51.19
C GLY A 425 44.75 -56.52 -50.87
N ASN A 426 44.80 -55.25 -50.47
CA ASN A 426 46.04 -54.56 -50.08
C ASN A 426 46.18 -54.50 -48.54
N LEU A 427 46.78 -55.54 -47.96
CA LEU A 427 46.92 -55.71 -46.50
C LEU A 427 47.98 -54.80 -45.84
N ASP A 428 48.81 -54.12 -46.62
CA ASP A 428 49.83 -53.19 -46.11
C ASP A 428 49.29 -51.77 -45.90
N LYS A 429 48.07 -51.49 -46.38
CA LYS A 429 47.48 -50.16 -46.25
C LYS A 429 47.02 -49.93 -44.81
N ARG A 430 47.53 -48.87 -44.19
CA ARG A 430 47.14 -48.42 -42.85
C ARG A 430 46.35 -47.13 -42.96
N LEU A 431 45.28 -47.01 -42.20
CA LEU A 431 44.46 -45.81 -42.12
C LEU A 431 45.25 -44.74 -41.34
N GLN A 432 45.61 -43.64 -41.99
CA GLN A 432 46.23 -42.49 -41.33
C GLN A 432 45.20 -41.36 -41.27
N LEU A 433 44.71 -41.08 -40.07
CA LEU A 433 43.81 -39.96 -39.80
C LEU A 433 44.44 -39.06 -38.74
N ASP A 434 44.52 -37.76 -39.02
CA ASP A 434 44.99 -36.74 -38.08
C ASP A 434 43.86 -36.30 -37.12
N SER A 435 43.23 -37.27 -36.44
CA SER A 435 42.20 -37.03 -35.42
C SER A 435 42.56 -37.81 -34.15
N HIS A 436 42.13 -37.35 -32.98
CA HIS A 436 42.46 -37.98 -31.67
C HIS A 436 41.19 -38.36 -30.89
N ASP A 437 40.15 -38.78 -31.61
CA ASP A 437 38.79 -39.04 -31.10
C ASP A 437 38.32 -40.49 -31.38
N GLU A 438 37.04 -40.81 -31.15
CA GLU A 438 36.49 -42.15 -31.39
C GLU A 438 36.65 -42.61 -32.83
N ILE A 439 36.75 -41.69 -33.79
CA ILE A 439 37.01 -42.02 -35.19
C ILE A 439 38.48 -42.43 -35.38
N SER A 440 39.42 -41.83 -34.64
CA SER A 440 40.77 -42.38 -34.50
C SER A 440 40.72 -43.74 -33.83
N ASN A 441 39.94 -43.94 -32.76
CA ASN A 441 39.80 -45.27 -32.15
C ASN A 441 39.20 -46.30 -33.12
N ILE A 442 38.34 -45.93 -34.07
CA ILE A 442 37.84 -46.84 -35.12
C ILE A 442 38.93 -47.10 -36.17
N ALA A 443 39.68 -46.07 -36.59
CA ALA A 443 40.80 -46.23 -37.52
C ALA A 443 41.95 -47.04 -36.91
N GLU A 444 42.26 -46.81 -35.64
CA GLU A 444 43.20 -47.56 -34.80
C GLU A 444 42.65 -48.92 -34.44
N SER A 445 41.35 -49.11 -34.20
CA SER A 445 40.75 -50.43 -34.01
C SER A 445 40.72 -51.23 -35.30
N PHE A 446 40.54 -50.58 -36.46
CA PHE A 446 40.66 -51.21 -37.77
C PHE A 446 42.12 -51.54 -38.10
N ASN A 447 43.04 -50.59 -37.89
CA ASN A 447 44.47 -50.84 -37.98
C ASN A 447 44.90 -51.90 -36.96
N SER A 448 44.31 -51.93 -35.76
CA SER A 448 44.51 -52.92 -34.71
C SER A 448 43.78 -54.22 -35.02
N LEU A 449 42.76 -54.28 -35.87
CA LEU A 449 42.13 -55.52 -36.32
C LEU A 449 42.95 -56.11 -37.47
N ALA A 450 43.41 -55.28 -38.41
CA ALA A 450 44.39 -55.63 -39.42
C ALA A 450 45.70 -56.08 -38.76
N GLN A 451 46.13 -55.37 -37.71
CA GLN A 451 47.31 -55.68 -36.92
C GLN A 451 47.07 -56.82 -35.92
N LYS A 452 45.88 -57.05 -35.34
CA LYS A 452 45.54 -58.23 -34.49
C LYS A 452 45.31 -59.48 -35.32
N LEU A 453 44.93 -59.37 -36.58
CA LEU A 453 45.04 -60.48 -37.53
C LEU A 453 46.52 -60.81 -37.79
N GLN A 454 47.41 -59.81 -37.75
CA GLN A 454 48.87 -59.97 -37.81
C GLN A 454 49.49 -60.41 -36.45
N ASP A 455 48.91 -59.97 -35.32
CA ASP A 455 49.46 -60.02 -33.94
C ASP A 455 48.66 -60.95 -33.01
N ASN A 456 47.66 -61.69 -33.51
CA ASN A 456 47.21 -62.98 -32.95
C ASN A 456 48.34 -64.02 -32.88
N ILE A 457 49.54 -63.61 -33.30
CA ILE A 457 50.81 -64.31 -33.18
C ILE A 457 51.54 -63.99 -31.87
N ASN A 458 51.31 -62.88 -31.13
CA ASN A 458 52.04 -62.65 -29.86
C ASN A 458 51.31 -61.72 -28.85
N ASP A 459 51.25 -62.17 -27.60
CA ASP A 459 50.37 -61.76 -26.50
C ASP A 459 50.53 -60.36 -25.87
N LEU A 460 49.46 -60.01 -25.13
CA LEU A 460 49.02 -58.72 -24.59
C LEU A 460 49.44 -58.46 -23.12
N SER A 461 50.10 -57.34 -22.79
CA SER A 461 50.29 -56.95 -21.37
C SER A 461 50.55 -55.46 -21.03
N VAL A 462 49.80 -54.45 -21.54
CA VAL A 462 50.05 -53.03 -21.14
C VAL A 462 48.82 -52.15 -20.79
N ILE A 463 47.56 -52.61 -20.94
CA ILE A 463 46.39 -51.72 -20.73
C ILE A 463 46.07 -51.39 -19.24
N SER A 464 46.73 -52.02 -18.25
CA SER A 464 46.26 -51.92 -16.85
C SER A 464 46.66 -50.65 -16.06
N GLU A 465 47.61 -49.82 -16.53
CA GLU A 465 48.28 -48.85 -15.65
C GLU A 465 47.65 -47.45 -15.62
N GLN A 466 47.10 -46.94 -16.74
CA GLN A 466 46.50 -45.59 -16.77
C GLN A 466 45.10 -45.51 -16.13
N LYS A 467 44.34 -46.61 -16.14
CA LYS A 467 43.01 -46.68 -15.51
C LYS A 467 43.10 -46.53 -13.97
N LYS A 468 44.19 -47.01 -13.36
CA LYS A 468 44.39 -46.94 -11.90
C LYS A 468 44.55 -45.52 -11.35
N ARG A 469 45.05 -44.55 -12.12
CA ARG A 469 45.27 -43.17 -11.63
C ARG A 469 43.98 -42.33 -11.56
N LEU A 470 43.09 -42.46 -12.54
CA LEU A 470 41.79 -41.78 -12.50
C LEU A 470 40.83 -42.45 -11.50
N ASP A 471 40.85 -43.77 -11.39
CA ASP A 471 40.08 -44.50 -10.37
C ASP A 471 40.54 -44.10 -8.95
N ALA A 472 41.83 -43.78 -8.74
CA ALA A 472 42.35 -43.36 -7.43
C ALA A 472 41.81 -41.98 -6.98
N GLU A 473 41.72 -40.99 -7.86
CA GLU A 473 41.21 -39.64 -7.51
C GLU A 473 39.71 -39.64 -7.23
N VAL A 474 38.94 -40.43 -7.98
CA VAL A 474 37.49 -40.62 -7.74
C VAL A 474 37.22 -41.43 -6.48
N ASN A 475 38.06 -42.43 -6.17
CA ASN A 475 37.94 -43.22 -4.93
C ASN A 475 38.15 -42.38 -3.66
N VAL A 476 39.07 -41.40 -3.68
CA VAL A 476 39.27 -40.49 -2.53
C VAL A 476 38.03 -39.66 -2.22
N VAL A 477 37.34 -39.15 -3.26
CA VAL A 477 36.10 -38.38 -3.07
C VAL A 477 34.98 -39.28 -2.53
N ASN A 478 34.86 -40.51 -3.04
CA ASN A 478 33.89 -41.48 -2.52
C ASN A 478 34.17 -41.85 -1.06
N GLU A 479 35.43 -42.01 -0.66
CA GLU A 479 35.80 -42.30 0.73
C GLU A 479 35.40 -41.15 1.67
N ILE A 480 35.60 -39.89 1.27
CA ILE A 480 35.16 -38.71 2.03
C ILE A 480 33.63 -38.69 2.20
N LEU A 481 32.89 -38.96 1.12
CA LEU A 481 31.44 -38.95 1.12
C LEU A 481 30.85 -40.08 1.97
N MET A 482 31.42 -41.28 1.88
CA MET A 482 31.00 -42.44 2.69
C MET A 482 31.27 -42.22 4.18
N ASN A 483 32.38 -41.56 4.53
CA ASN A 483 32.68 -41.15 5.92
C ASN A 483 31.74 -40.05 6.45
N TYR A 484 30.94 -39.42 5.59
CA TYR A 484 29.96 -38.43 6.00
C TYR A 484 28.64 -39.05 6.46
N LEU A 485 28.41 -40.35 6.21
CA LEU A 485 27.25 -41.10 6.67
C LEU A 485 27.44 -41.56 8.12
N PRO A 486 26.38 -41.54 8.96
CA PRO A 486 26.50 -41.98 10.34
C PRO A 486 26.72 -43.50 10.42
N ASP A 487 27.72 -43.93 11.18
CA ASP A 487 28.10 -45.33 11.36
C ASP A 487 27.84 -45.87 12.78
N ASN A 488 27.45 -44.98 13.72
CA ASN A 488 27.17 -45.35 15.11
C ASN A 488 25.75 -45.91 15.29
N PHE A 489 25.48 -47.07 14.69
CA PHE A 489 24.21 -47.79 14.77
C PHE A 489 23.80 -48.19 16.20
N SER A 490 24.76 -48.23 17.13
CA SER A 490 24.52 -48.61 18.52
C SER A 490 23.85 -47.51 19.36
N ILE A 491 23.75 -46.28 18.85
CA ILE A 491 23.28 -45.10 19.58
C ILE A 491 21.85 -45.27 20.15
N LEU A 492 21.02 -46.11 19.51
CA LEU A 492 19.63 -46.36 19.91
C LEU A 492 19.42 -47.64 20.73
N ASN A 493 20.45 -48.49 20.89
CA ASN A 493 20.32 -49.78 21.59
C ASN A 493 19.82 -49.62 23.03
N LYS A 494 20.29 -48.58 23.74
CA LYS A 494 19.87 -48.29 25.13
C LYS A 494 18.40 -47.91 25.27
N TYR A 495 17.76 -47.48 24.18
CA TYR A 495 16.34 -47.13 24.14
C TYR A 495 15.46 -48.26 23.62
N GLY A 496 16.04 -49.45 23.36
CA GLY A 496 15.31 -50.59 22.84
C GLY A 496 15.01 -50.51 21.35
N PHE A 497 15.83 -49.81 20.55
CA PHE A 497 15.74 -49.81 19.09
C PHE A 497 16.97 -50.48 18.46
N ASP A 498 16.75 -51.19 17.36
CA ASP A 498 17.75 -51.82 16.50
C ASP A 498 17.73 -51.12 15.15
N LEU A 499 18.75 -50.31 14.86
CA LEU A 499 18.87 -49.54 13.62
C LEU A 499 20.08 -50.03 12.85
N PHE A 500 19.92 -50.26 11.55
CA PHE A 500 21.04 -50.44 10.64
C PHE A 500 20.71 -49.81 9.29
N ALA A 501 21.71 -49.21 8.67
CA ALA A 501 21.60 -48.66 7.33
C ALA A 501 22.88 -48.95 6.54
N LYS A 502 22.75 -49.05 5.23
CA LYS A 502 23.88 -49.23 4.34
C LYS A 502 23.58 -48.67 2.97
N GLU A 503 24.58 -48.00 2.41
CA GLU A 503 24.58 -47.53 1.03
C GLU A 503 25.50 -48.43 0.20
N TYR A 504 25.06 -48.78 -1.00
CA TYR A 504 25.80 -49.52 -2.00
C TYR A 504 25.87 -48.63 -3.26
N PRO A 505 26.96 -47.87 -3.45
CA PRO A 505 27.05 -46.90 -4.53
C PRO A 505 27.18 -47.57 -5.91
N ALA A 506 26.57 -46.97 -6.93
CA ALA A 506 26.88 -47.25 -8.33
C ALA A 506 28.25 -46.65 -8.69
N LYS A 507 28.95 -47.27 -9.65
CA LYS A 507 30.35 -46.94 -10.02
C LYS A 507 30.54 -45.42 -10.22
N SER A 508 31.16 -44.76 -9.24
CA SER A 508 31.54 -43.33 -9.09
C SER A 508 30.49 -42.34 -8.55
N SER A 509 30.60 -42.04 -7.24
CA SER A 509 29.93 -40.98 -6.43
C SER A 509 28.42 -40.82 -6.60
N GLY A 510 27.70 -41.23 -5.56
CA GLY A 510 26.25 -41.29 -5.52
C GLY A 510 25.53 -40.10 -4.89
N GLY A 511 24.24 -39.99 -5.21
CA GLY A 511 23.30 -38.99 -4.67
C GLY A 511 22.47 -39.48 -3.48
N ASP A 512 22.33 -40.79 -3.33
CA ASP A 512 21.60 -41.43 -2.24
C ASP A 512 22.26 -41.20 -0.88
N PHE A 513 21.46 -41.12 0.17
CA PHE A 513 21.98 -41.03 1.54
C PHE A 513 20.97 -41.50 2.58
N TYR A 514 21.50 -41.75 3.78
CA TYR A 514 20.73 -41.82 5.01
C TYR A 514 21.35 -40.94 6.10
N ASP A 515 20.54 -40.55 7.08
CA ASP A 515 21.02 -39.93 8.31
C ASP A 515 20.22 -40.44 9.51
N PHE A 516 20.88 -40.45 10.67
CA PHE A 516 20.21 -40.62 11.95
C PHE A 516 21.02 -39.95 13.05
N TYR A 517 20.32 -39.27 13.95
CA TYR A 517 20.94 -38.61 15.09
C TYR A 517 19.91 -38.29 16.16
N LEU A 518 20.39 -38.21 17.40
CA LEU A 518 19.59 -37.72 18.51
C LEU A 518 19.45 -36.19 18.41
N LEU A 519 18.21 -35.69 18.51
CA LEU A 519 17.95 -34.26 18.73
C LEU A 519 18.20 -33.91 20.21
N ASP A 520 17.76 -34.81 21.09
CA ASP A 520 17.90 -34.72 22.54
C ASP A 520 17.92 -36.15 23.15
N ASN A 521 17.65 -36.27 24.45
CA ASN A 521 17.64 -37.58 25.15
C ASN A 521 16.35 -38.42 24.93
N GLN A 522 15.40 -37.92 24.14
CA GLN A 522 14.08 -38.51 23.91
C GLN A 522 13.75 -38.67 22.42
N HIS A 523 14.28 -37.83 21.54
CA HIS A 523 13.92 -37.81 20.13
C HIS A 523 15.09 -38.20 19.22
N VAL A 524 14.82 -39.11 18.28
CA VAL A 524 15.74 -39.45 17.19
C VAL A 524 15.16 -38.99 15.86
N VAL A 525 15.99 -38.36 15.02
CA VAL A 525 15.68 -38.14 13.60
C VAL A 525 16.24 -39.32 12.82
N VAL A 526 15.46 -39.82 11.87
CA VAL A 526 15.90 -40.79 10.87
C VAL A 526 15.44 -40.33 9.50
N SER A 527 16.34 -40.31 8.52
CA SER A 527 16.03 -39.90 7.16
C SER A 527 16.72 -40.76 6.11
N ILE A 528 16.08 -40.89 4.96
CA ILE A 528 16.66 -41.45 3.73
C ILE A 528 16.28 -40.53 2.57
N GLY A 529 17.18 -40.33 1.62
CA GLY A 529 16.87 -39.54 0.44
C GLY A 529 17.74 -39.86 -0.75
N ASP A 530 17.28 -39.40 -1.90
CA ASP A 530 17.92 -39.51 -3.20
C ASP A 530 18.01 -38.11 -3.82
N VAL A 531 19.21 -37.76 -4.28
CA VAL A 531 19.51 -36.50 -4.95
C VAL A 531 19.65 -36.72 -6.45
N SER A 532 18.85 -35.96 -7.20
CA SER A 532 18.91 -35.99 -8.65
C SER A 532 20.29 -35.63 -9.20
N GLY A 533 20.77 -36.42 -10.15
CA GLY A 533 22.05 -36.20 -10.81
C GLY A 533 22.97 -37.39 -10.61
N ARG A 534 24.22 -37.28 -11.05
CA ARG A 534 25.24 -38.32 -10.90
C ARG A 534 26.60 -37.68 -10.68
N GLY A 535 27.50 -38.40 -10.03
CA GLY A 535 28.86 -37.96 -9.88
C GLY A 535 29.07 -37.01 -8.70
N VAL A 536 30.23 -36.36 -8.67
CA VAL A 536 30.62 -35.41 -7.60
C VAL A 536 29.57 -34.30 -7.33
N PRO A 537 28.89 -33.71 -8.33
CA PRO A 537 27.90 -32.66 -8.07
C PRO A 537 26.69 -33.11 -7.23
N SER A 538 26.10 -34.27 -7.52
CA SER A 538 24.96 -34.79 -6.73
C SER A 538 25.39 -35.14 -5.31
N ALA A 539 26.58 -35.68 -5.14
CA ALA A 539 27.14 -35.99 -3.82
C ALA A 539 27.39 -34.74 -2.96
N LEU A 540 27.86 -33.62 -3.54
CA LEU A 540 28.01 -32.35 -2.83
C LEU A 540 26.65 -31.76 -2.42
N PHE A 541 25.64 -31.88 -3.28
CA PHE A 541 24.29 -31.43 -2.98
C PHE A 541 23.62 -32.30 -1.92
N MET A 542 23.88 -33.61 -1.90
CA MET A 542 23.51 -34.53 -0.83
C MET A 542 24.08 -34.09 0.52
N MET A 543 25.40 -33.82 0.61
CA MET A 543 26.03 -33.34 1.85
C MET A 543 25.40 -32.04 2.36
N THR A 544 25.12 -31.11 1.42
CA THR A 544 24.50 -29.82 1.71
C THR A 544 23.08 -30.01 2.25
N SER A 545 22.29 -30.84 1.57
CA SER A 545 20.90 -31.15 1.95
C SER A 545 20.83 -31.75 3.34
N LYS A 546 21.65 -32.77 3.62
CA LYS A 546 21.77 -33.39 4.93
C LYS A 546 22.15 -32.39 6.02
N SER A 547 23.13 -31.53 5.76
CA SER A 547 23.58 -30.49 6.71
C SER A 547 22.47 -29.49 7.03
N VAL A 548 21.79 -29.00 6.00
CA VAL A 548 20.72 -28.00 6.14
C VAL A 548 19.55 -28.60 6.90
N ILE A 549 19.04 -29.77 6.48
CA ILE A 549 17.93 -30.45 7.16
C ILE A 549 18.26 -30.69 8.64
N LYS A 550 19.47 -31.20 8.93
CA LYS A 550 19.93 -31.43 10.29
C LYS A 550 20.01 -30.16 11.14
N SER A 551 20.50 -29.07 10.56
CA SER A 551 20.56 -27.77 11.22
C SER A 551 19.15 -27.26 11.56
N PHE A 552 18.22 -27.30 10.59
CA PHE A 552 16.85 -26.83 10.80
C PHE A 552 16.09 -27.68 11.83
N CYS A 553 16.28 -29.02 11.84
CA CYS A 553 15.69 -29.89 12.85
C CYS A 553 16.17 -29.54 14.27
N ARG A 554 17.46 -29.18 14.43
CA ARG A 554 18.02 -28.79 15.74
C ARG A 554 17.59 -27.40 16.21
N MET A 555 17.48 -26.44 15.28
CA MET A 555 17.15 -25.06 15.61
C MET A 555 15.65 -24.79 15.81
N ASN A 556 14.78 -25.71 15.38
CA ASN A 556 13.34 -25.51 15.34
C ASN A 556 12.57 -26.69 15.97
N SER A 557 13.06 -27.23 17.08
CA SER A 557 12.44 -28.38 17.77
C SER A 557 10.99 -28.14 18.20
N ASP A 558 10.56 -26.88 18.31
CA ASP A 558 9.21 -26.49 18.72
C ASP A 558 8.19 -26.47 17.56
N LEU A 559 8.64 -26.71 16.32
CA LEU A 559 7.80 -26.70 15.12
C LEU A 559 7.44 -28.12 14.66
N SER A 560 6.38 -28.24 13.85
CA SER A 560 6.08 -29.50 13.16
C SER A 560 7.17 -29.85 12.15
N LEU A 561 7.39 -31.14 11.89
CA LEU A 561 8.40 -31.60 10.93
C LEU A 561 8.16 -31.02 9.51
N GLY A 562 6.90 -30.86 9.11
CA GLY A 562 6.52 -30.19 7.87
C GLY A 562 6.98 -28.73 7.79
N ASP A 563 6.83 -27.96 8.88
CA ASP A 563 7.30 -26.58 8.96
C ASP A 563 8.82 -26.48 8.97
N ILE A 564 9.50 -27.43 9.61
CA ILE A 564 10.96 -27.54 9.59
C ILE A 564 11.44 -27.76 8.15
N LEU A 565 10.78 -28.68 7.42
CA LEU A 565 11.12 -28.94 6.02
C LEU A 565 10.75 -27.79 5.08
N TYR A 566 9.69 -27.04 5.35
CA TYR A 566 9.39 -25.80 4.61
C TYR A 566 10.58 -24.83 4.66
N LYS A 567 11.13 -24.60 5.85
CA LYS A 567 12.30 -23.72 6.02
C LYS A 567 13.56 -24.29 5.37
N ALA A 568 13.81 -25.59 5.55
CA ALA A 568 14.96 -26.26 4.93
C ALA A 568 14.88 -26.24 3.39
N ASN A 569 13.70 -26.47 2.82
CA ASN A 569 13.46 -26.41 1.38
C ASN A 569 13.77 -25.04 0.81
N ASN A 570 13.32 -23.96 1.46
CA ASN A 570 13.60 -22.60 1.01
C ASN A 570 15.09 -22.27 1.06
N CYS A 571 15.80 -22.72 2.10
CA CYS A 571 17.26 -22.57 2.19
C CYS A 571 17.99 -23.33 1.09
N LEU A 572 17.57 -24.57 0.80
CA LEU A 572 18.15 -25.37 -0.29
C LEU A 572 17.85 -24.77 -1.67
N HIS A 573 16.64 -24.25 -1.88
CA HIS A 573 16.23 -23.66 -3.15
C HIS A 573 17.01 -22.38 -3.49
N GLU A 574 17.33 -21.53 -2.50
CA GLU A 574 17.96 -20.22 -2.69
C GLU A 574 19.27 -20.27 -3.52
N HIS A 575 20.04 -21.36 -3.38
CA HIS A 575 21.34 -21.53 -4.03
C HIS A 575 21.38 -22.72 -5.02
N ASN A 576 20.22 -23.23 -5.43
CA ASN A 576 20.10 -24.40 -6.31
C ASN A 576 20.10 -24.04 -7.81
N THR A 577 21.24 -23.58 -8.34
CA THR A 577 21.35 -23.17 -9.75
C THR A 577 21.24 -24.34 -10.75
N GLU A 578 21.60 -25.54 -10.31
CA GLU A 578 21.59 -26.77 -11.12
C GLU A 578 20.22 -27.45 -11.18
N GLN A 579 19.19 -26.86 -10.55
CA GLN A 579 17.84 -27.42 -10.45
C GLN A 579 17.83 -28.86 -9.90
N MET A 580 18.77 -29.18 -9.00
CA MET A 580 18.82 -30.47 -8.33
C MET A 580 17.65 -30.62 -7.37
N TYR A 581 17.20 -31.84 -7.14
CA TYR A 581 16.10 -32.10 -6.24
C TYR A 581 16.44 -33.21 -5.27
N VAL A 582 15.77 -33.21 -4.12
CA VAL A 582 15.93 -34.24 -3.09
C VAL A 582 14.59 -34.89 -2.86
N ALA A 583 14.45 -36.15 -3.28
CA ALA A 583 13.37 -37.00 -2.82
C ALA A 583 13.72 -37.46 -1.40
N LEU A 584 12.90 -37.11 -0.39
CA LEU A 584 13.25 -37.33 1.01
C LEU A 584 12.10 -38.01 1.79
N PHE A 585 12.43 -39.05 2.54
CA PHE A 585 11.63 -39.47 3.69
C PHE A 585 12.37 -39.14 4.98
N ILE A 586 11.69 -38.48 5.93
CA ILE A 586 12.25 -38.15 7.23
C ILE A 586 11.20 -38.37 8.33
N CYS A 587 11.65 -38.84 9.48
CA CYS A 587 10.83 -38.95 10.67
C CYS A 587 11.56 -38.55 11.95
N ILE A 588 10.78 -38.07 12.92
CA ILE A 588 11.19 -37.84 14.31
C ILE A 588 10.45 -38.85 15.18
N ILE A 589 11.19 -39.65 15.95
CA ILE A 589 10.64 -40.70 16.79
C ILE A 589 10.94 -40.39 18.25
N ASP A 590 9.89 -40.34 19.08
CA ASP A 590 10.01 -40.38 20.52
C ASP A 590 10.40 -41.79 20.96
N LEU A 591 11.59 -41.91 21.56
CA LEU A 591 12.23 -43.16 21.95
C LEU A 591 11.53 -43.87 23.11
N TYR A 592 10.72 -43.17 23.91
CA TYR A 592 9.99 -43.77 25.03
C TYR A 592 8.58 -44.21 24.60
N THR A 593 7.87 -43.36 23.87
CA THR A 593 6.48 -43.64 23.46
C THR A 593 6.42 -44.44 22.15
N GLY A 594 7.41 -44.29 21.28
CA GLY A 594 7.41 -44.80 19.91
C GLY A 594 6.55 -43.98 18.96
N ARG A 595 6.03 -42.82 19.38
CA ARG A 595 5.33 -41.89 18.48
C ARG A 595 6.32 -41.42 17.41
N MET A 596 5.90 -41.48 16.16
CA MET A 596 6.66 -41.11 14.99
C MET A 596 5.90 -40.06 14.20
N GLU A 597 6.45 -38.85 14.12
CA GLU A 597 6.04 -37.84 13.16
C GLU A 597 6.91 -38.00 11.91
N TYR A 598 6.32 -38.03 10.72
CA TYR A 598 7.06 -38.25 9.47
C TYR A 598 6.53 -37.41 8.31
N VAL A 599 7.41 -37.13 7.36
CA VAL A 599 7.10 -36.46 6.09
C VAL A 599 7.72 -37.27 4.95
N ASN A 600 6.95 -37.44 3.87
CA ASN A 600 7.44 -38.01 2.63
C ASN A 600 7.37 -36.97 1.51
N SER A 601 8.51 -36.36 1.19
CA SER A 601 8.72 -35.38 0.12
C SER A 601 9.13 -36.09 -1.18
N GLY A 602 8.18 -36.81 -1.78
CA GLY A 602 8.33 -37.45 -3.08
C GLY A 602 9.29 -38.64 -3.14
N HIS A 603 9.66 -39.23 -2.00
CA HIS A 603 10.45 -40.45 -1.89
C HIS A 603 9.56 -41.70 -1.93
N TYR A 604 10.16 -42.86 -2.17
CA TYR A 604 9.49 -44.15 -2.02
C TYR A 604 9.00 -44.34 -0.58
N ALA A 605 7.75 -44.77 -0.44
CA ALA A 605 7.12 -44.93 0.86
C ALA A 605 7.80 -46.06 1.64
N PRO A 606 8.17 -45.86 2.91
CA PRO A 606 8.71 -46.93 3.74
C PRO A 606 7.71 -48.05 3.97
N TYR A 607 8.21 -49.28 4.06
CA TYR A 607 7.43 -50.43 4.50
C TYR A 607 7.39 -50.50 6.03
N ILE A 608 6.19 -50.48 6.61
CA ILE A 608 6.00 -50.66 8.06
C ILE A 608 5.41 -52.05 8.33
N TYR A 609 6.17 -52.89 9.04
CA TYR A 609 5.71 -54.17 9.57
C TYR A 609 5.13 -53.97 10.97
N ARG A 610 3.95 -54.56 11.19
CA ARG A 610 3.24 -54.57 12.48
C ARG A 610 3.38 -55.92 13.15
N ALA A 611 3.96 -55.95 14.35
CA ALA A 611 4.11 -57.19 15.10
C ALA A 611 2.78 -57.82 15.50
N GLU A 612 1.78 -56.99 15.81
CA GLU A 612 0.44 -57.42 16.24
C GLU A 612 -0.31 -58.21 15.15
N SER A 613 -0.30 -57.71 13.91
CA SER A 613 -1.00 -58.37 12.80
C SER A 613 -0.15 -59.42 12.07
N GLY A 614 1.18 -59.43 12.30
CA GLY A 614 2.10 -60.26 11.54
C GLY A 614 2.25 -59.83 10.07
N SER A 615 1.79 -58.63 9.72
CA SER A 615 1.76 -58.10 8.36
C SER A 615 2.19 -56.63 8.33
N GLY A 616 2.36 -56.07 7.14
CA GLY A 616 2.76 -54.68 6.98
C GLY A 616 2.23 -54.06 5.71
N ASN A 617 2.32 -52.74 5.65
CA ASN A 617 1.89 -51.92 4.52
C ASN A 617 2.91 -50.80 4.28
N PHE A 618 2.88 -50.21 3.09
CA PHE A 618 3.66 -49.00 2.83
C PHE A 618 3.02 -47.79 3.51
N LEU A 619 3.84 -46.88 4.05
CA LEU A 619 3.41 -45.60 4.59
C LEU A 619 3.09 -44.62 3.44
N THR A 620 2.07 -44.95 2.66
CA THR A 620 1.55 -44.09 1.60
C THR A 620 0.70 -42.99 2.19
N ASN A 621 0.98 -41.75 1.83
CA ASN A 621 0.11 -40.62 2.15
C ASN A 621 -0.95 -40.48 1.05
N GLU A 622 -2.17 -40.04 1.39
CA GLU A 622 -3.21 -39.73 0.39
C GLU A 622 -2.81 -38.56 -0.54
N ARG A 623 -1.81 -37.76 -0.12
CA ARG A 623 -1.21 -36.67 -0.87
C ARG A 623 0.30 -36.86 -0.92
N ILE A 624 0.86 -36.88 -2.13
CA ILE A 624 2.31 -36.87 -2.34
C ILE A 624 2.77 -35.42 -2.15
N ASP A 625 3.59 -35.16 -1.14
CA ASP A 625 4.17 -33.83 -0.96
C ASP A 625 5.17 -33.52 -2.09
N SER A 626 5.41 -32.24 -2.33
CA SER A 626 6.37 -31.81 -3.36
C SER A 626 7.77 -32.34 -3.03
N ILE A 627 8.59 -32.57 -4.06
CA ILE A 627 10.02 -32.91 -3.92
C ILE A 627 10.78 -31.66 -3.45
N MET A 628 11.77 -31.82 -2.56
CA MET A 628 12.53 -30.69 -2.01
C MET A 628 13.45 -30.02 -3.05
N ALA A 629 13.79 -28.76 -2.77
CA ALA A 629 14.76 -27.89 -3.45
C ALA A 629 14.39 -27.39 -4.87
N ILE A 630 13.40 -27.98 -5.55
CA ILE A 630 12.95 -27.52 -6.89
C ILE A 630 12.22 -26.18 -6.82
N ASN A 631 11.23 -26.08 -5.92
CA ASN A 631 10.34 -24.93 -5.84
C ASN A 631 10.44 -24.29 -4.46
N ALA A 632 10.50 -22.95 -4.41
CA ALA A 632 10.33 -22.21 -3.17
C ALA A 632 8.89 -22.31 -2.65
N ASN A 633 8.73 -22.12 -1.33
CA ASN A 633 7.48 -21.93 -0.63
C ASN A 633 6.47 -23.08 -0.80
N VAL A 634 6.94 -24.32 -0.94
CA VAL A 634 6.09 -25.52 -0.97
C VAL A 634 5.84 -26.05 0.45
N SER A 635 4.60 -26.40 0.76
CA SER A 635 4.21 -26.97 2.05
C SER A 635 4.46 -28.48 2.10
N PHE A 636 4.81 -28.98 3.28
CA PHE A 636 5.02 -30.40 3.56
C PHE A 636 4.08 -30.83 4.70
N HIS A 637 3.46 -32.00 4.59
CA HIS A 637 2.47 -32.46 5.56
C HIS A 637 3.10 -33.43 6.56
N SER A 638 3.12 -33.04 7.84
CA SER A 638 3.45 -33.94 8.96
C SER A 638 2.37 -35.00 9.14
N ASN A 639 2.75 -36.25 9.01
CA ASN A 639 1.92 -37.41 9.31
C ASN A 639 2.38 -38.06 10.61
N ASN A 640 1.49 -38.79 11.28
CA ASN A 640 1.78 -39.38 12.58
C ASN A 640 1.43 -40.86 12.60
N THR A 641 2.29 -41.66 13.22
CA THR A 641 2.05 -43.07 13.52
C THR A 641 2.76 -43.46 14.81
N VAL A 642 2.61 -44.69 15.27
CA VAL A 642 3.29 -45.21 16.46
C VAL A 642 4.02 -46.48 16.09
N LEU A 643 5.32 -46.57 16.37
CA LEU A 643 6.10 -47.80 16.31
C LEU A 643 5.95 -48.56 17.62
N ASN A 644 5.14 -49.61 17.64
CA ASN A 644 4.95 -50.44 18.82
C ASN A 644 6.13 -51.38 19.03
N PRO A 645 6.35 -51.92 20.25
CA PRO A 645 7.38 -52.93 20.47
C PRO A 645 7.18 -54.13 19.54
N GLY A 646 8.21 -54.46 18.76
CA GLY A 646 8.19 -55.49 17.72
C GLY A 646 7.98 -54.95 16.30
N ASP A 647 7.48 -53.72 16.14
CA ASP A 647 7.30 -53.10 14.83
C ASP A 647 8.64 -52.76 14.17
N MET A 648 8.64 -52.77 12.84
CA MET A 648 9.82 -52.51 12.02
C MET A 648 9.47 -51.56 10.88
N LEU A 649 10.29 -50.54 10.70
CA LEU A 649 10.26 -49.62 9.57
C LEU A 649 11.44 -49.93 8.65
N TYR A 650 11.14 -50.22 7.38
CA TYR A 650 12.13 -50.53 6.36
C TYR A 650 12.04 -49.49 5.24
N MET A 651 13.17 -48.86 4.93
CA MET A 651 13.32 -47.76 4.00
C MET A 651 14.33 -48.11 2.91
N TYR A 652 14.08 -47.67 1.69
CA TYR A 652 14.91 -47.99 0.52
C TYR A 652 14.81 -46.87 -0.52
N THR A 653 15.89 -46.66 -1.27
CA THR A 653 15.90 -45.85 -2.49
C THR A 653 15.59 -46.69 -3.72
N ASP A 654 15.38 -46.04 -4.86
CA ASP A 654 14.83 -46.69 -6.05
C ASP A 654 15.81 -47.64 -6.74
N GLY A 655 17.12 -47.49 -6.50
CA GLY A 655 18.15 -48.34 -7.07
C GLY A 655 17.94 -49.82 -6.79
N ILE A 656 17.38 -50.20 -5.64
CA ILE A 656 17.12 -51.62 -5.33
C ILE A 656 16.04 -52.25 -6.22
N ILE A 657 15.13 -51.44 -6.77
CA ILE A 657 13.98 -51.87 -7.58
C ILE A 657 14.02 -51.40 -9.04
N SER A 658 15.04 -50.63 -9.43
CA SER A 658 15.14 -50.02 -10.76
C SER A 658 15.59 -51.01 -11.84
N GLU A 659 16.23 -52.11 -11.44
CA GLU A 659 16.90 -53.05 -12.34
C GLU A 659 16.04 -54.23 -12.80
N ASN A 660 16.37 -54.73 -13.99
CA ASN A 660 15.78 -55.95 -14.55
C ASN A 660 16.74 -57.12 -14.40
N SER A 661 16.20 -58.30 -14.10
CA SER A 661 16.93 -59.57 -14.22
C SER A 661 17.35 -59.85 -15.66
N LEU A 662 18.25 -60.83 -15.83
CA LEU A 662 18.66 -61.34 -17.16
C LEU A 662 17.48 -61.82 -18.04
N LYS A 663 16.33 -62.11 -17.44
CA LYS A 663 15.09 -62.51 -18.15
C LYS A 663 14.15 -61.32 -18.45
N GLY A 664 14.53 -60.11 -18.07
CA GLY A 664 13.73 -58.89 -18.24
C GLY A 664 12.67 -58.66 -17.16
N GLU A 665 12.66 -59.44 -16.08
CA GLU A 665 11.72 -59.27 -14.96
C GLU A 665 12.25 -58.26 -13.93
N LYS A 666 11.39 -57.38 -13.40
CA LYS A 666 11.77 -56.38 -12.37
C LYS A 666 11.82 -56.98 -10.97
N PHE A 667 12.79 -56.54 -10.17
CA PHE A 667 12.76 -56.73 -8.72
C PHE A 667 11.86 -55.66 -8.08
N ASP A 668 10.55 -55.86 -8.13
CA ASP A 668 9.55 -54.90 -7.65
C ASP A 668 9.44 -54.84 -6.11
N GLU A 669 8.68 -53.87 -5.60
CA GLU A 669 8.42 -53.67 -4.16
C GLU A 669 7.85 -54.90 -3.47
N LYS A 670 7.08 -55.73 -4.19
CA LYS A 670 6.50 -56.97 -3.65
C LYS A 670 7.61 -57.97 -3.33
N LYS A 671 8.55 -58.18 -4.25
CA LYS A 671 9.71 -59.07 -4.03
C LYS A 671 10.64 -58.55 -2.93
N LEU A 672 10.86 -57.24 -2.87
CA LEU A 672 11.62 -56.62 -1.78
C LEU A 672 10.96 -56.88 -0.42
N THR A 673 9.64 -56.68 -0.33
CA THR A 673 8.87 -56.92 0.89
C THR A 673 8.90 -58.39 1.30
N GLU A 674 8.76 -59.33 0.35
CA GLU A 674 8.88 -60.77 0.59
C GLU A 674 10.26 -61.13 1.17
N ALA A 675 11.34 -60.54 0.66
CA ALA A 675 12.69 -60.76 1.18
C ALA A 675 12.85 -60.22 2.61
N VAL A 676 12.33 -59.03 2.89
CA VAL A 676 12.35 -58.39 4.22
C VAL A 676 11.56 -59.22 5.24
N LEU A 677 10.34 -59.65 4.89
CA LEU A 677 9.50 -60.50 5.75
C LEU A 677 10.16 -61.84 6.04
N LYS A 678 10.72 -62.50 5.01
CA LYS A 678 11.45 -63.76 5.16
C LYS A 678 12.66 -63.61 6.08
N ALA A 679 13.43 -62.52 5.96
CA ALA A 679 14.55 -62.24 6.87
C ALA A 679 14.05 -62.09 8.31
N LYS A 680 12.99 -61.32 8.51
CA LYS A 680 12.39 -61.10 9.83
C LYS A 680 11.85 -62.40 10.46
N GLU A 681 11.19 -63.26 9.68
CA GLU A 681 10.67 -64.56 10.16
C GLU A 681 11.79 -65.46 10.68
N ASN A 682 12.98 -65.35 10.10
CA ASN A 682 14.19 -66.02 10.57
C ASN A 682 14.84 -65.33 11.78
N ASN A 683 14.17 -64.38 12.42
CA ASN A 683 14.64 -63.59 13.56
C ASN A 683 15.97 -62.85 13.31
N MET A 684 16.22 -62.46 12.06
CA MET A 684 17.39 -61.67 11.69
C MET A 684 17.38 -60.29 12.38
N THR A 685 18.58 -59.78 12.68
CA THR A 685 18.84 -58.41 13.15
C THR A 685 18.53 -57.38 12.07
N SER A 686 18.37 -56.09 12.42
CA SER A 686 18.17 -55.04 11.42
C SER A 686 19.29 -55.01 10.36
N LYS A 687 20.52 -55.34 10.77
CA LYS A 687 21.67 -55.50 9.87
C LYS A 687 21.48 -56.66 8.89
N GLU A 688 21.18 -57.84 9.40
CA GLU A 688 20.99 -59.04 8.59
C GLU A 688 19.79 -58.90 7.64
N ILE A 689 18.74 -58.17 8.04
CA ILE A 689 17.59 -57.87 7.16
C ILE A 689 18.02 -57.03 5.96
N VAL A 690 18.78 -55.95 6.18
CA VAL A 690 19.32 -55.09 5.11
C VAL A 690 20.26 -55.87 4.18
N GLU A 691 21.14 -56.70 4.76
CA GLU A 691 22.08 -57.49 3.95
C GLU A 691 21.37 -58.61 3.17
N PHE A 692 20.33 -59.22 3.75
CA PHE A 692 19.55 -60.27 3.11
C PHE A 692 18.67 -59.75 1.97
N SER A 693 18.01 -58.60 2.15
CA SER A 693 17.19 -57.98 1.10
C SER A 693 18.05 -57.55 -0.09
N TYR A 694 19.21 -56.94 0.17
CA TYR A 694 20.18 -56.59 -0.87
C TYR A 694 20.67 -57.84 -1.61
N LYS A 695 21.07 -58.89 -0.88
CA LYS A 695 21.50 -60.15 -1.47
C LYS A 695 20.40 -60.79 -2.32
N SER A 696 19.14 -60.73 -1.88
CA SER A 696 18.00 -61.26 -2.63
C SER A 696 17.81 -60.52 -3.97
N ALA A 697 18.03 -59.21 -4.00
CA ALA A 697 18.01 -58.44 -5.23
C ALA A 697 19.19 -58.83 -6.15
N VAL A 698 20.40 -58.94 -5.62
CA VAL A 698 21.59 -59.37 -6.37
C VAL A 698 21.40 -60.76 -6.99
N ASP A 699 20.91 -61.73 -6.20
CA ASP A 699 20.65 -63.10 -6.65
C ASP A 699 19.55 -63.14 -7.73
N PHE A 700 18.52 -62.28 -7.62
CA PHE A 700 17.44 -62.18 -8.60
C PHE A 700 17.89 -61.52 -9.91
N ILE A 701 18.65 -60.43 -9.83
CA ILE A 701 19.12 -59.66 -10.99
C ILE A 701 20.24 -60.43 -11.71
N GLY A 702 21.09 -61.14 -10.96
CA GLY A 702 22.23 -61.92 -11.47
C GLY A 702 23.53 -61.14 -11.56
N ARG A 703 23.62 -59.97 -10.91
CA ARG A 703 24.84 -59.13 -10.81
C ARG A 703 24.83 -58.31 -9.52
N ASP A 704 26.01 -57.96 -9.03
CA ASP A 704 26.24 -57.18 -7.81
C ASP A 704 26.48 -55.68 -8.07
N VAL A 705 26.43 -55.26 -9.33
CA VAL A 705 26.56 -53.85 -9.74
C VAL A 705 25.23 -53.36 -10.29
N PHE A 706 24.66 -52.38 -9.60
CA PHE A 706 23.44 -51.67 -9.99
C PHE A 706 23.77 -50.43 -10.83
N SER A 707 22.81 -49.98 -11.64
CA SER A 707 22.93 -48.76 -12.44
C SER A 707 22.73 -47.47 -11.65
N ASP A 708 22.06 -47.56 -10.50
CA ASP A 708 21.82 -46.47 -9.56
C ASP A 708 22.32 -46.86 -8.16
N ASP A 709 22.49 -45.86 -7.30
CA ASP A 709 22.87 -46.07 -5.90
C ASP A 709 21.76 -46.79 -5.14
N VAL A 710 22.14 -47.53 -4.09
CA VAL A 710 21.19 -48.27 -3.27
C VAL A 710 21.42 -47.96 -1.81
N ALA A 711 20.56 -47.13 -1.21
CA ALA A 711 20.50 -46.94 0.24
C ALA A 711 19.36 -47.76 0.85
N LEU A 712 19.69 -48.53 1.88
CA LEU A 712 18.75 -49.37 2.62
C LEU A 712 18.86 -49.06 4.12
N LEU A 713 17.73 -48.97 4.81
CA LEU A 713 17.68 -48.73 6.25
C LEU A 713 16.58 -49.55 6.91
N CYS A 714 16.91 -50.25 7.99
CA CYS A 714 15.98 -50.99 8.83
C CYS A 714 16.04 -50.45 10.27
N LEU A 715 14.90 -49.98 10.78
CA LEU A 715 14.71 -49.55 12.16
C LEU A 715 13.64 -50.41 12.82
N ARG A 716 13.98 -51.08 13.91
CA ARG A 716 13.07 -51.96 14.64
C ARG A 716 13.01 -51.57 16.11
N ARG A 717 11.80 -51.44 16.66
CA ARG A 717 11.62 -51.31 18.12
C ARG A 717 11.64 -52.72 18.71
N LYS A 718 12.63 -53.03 19.55
CA LYS A 718 12.74 -54.35 20.18
C LYS A 718 11.52 -54.59 21.08
N GLN A 719 10.98 -55.80 21.04
CA GLN A 719 10.03 -56.26 22.05
C GLN A 719 10.74 -56.23 23.40
N LYS A 720 10.11 -55.71 24.46
CA LYS A 720 10.62 -55.91 25.81
C LYS A 720 10.61 -57.41 26.06
N CYS A 721 11.78 -58.03 26.21
CA CYS A 721 11.84 -59.38 26.76
C CYS A 721 11.22 -59.30 28.16
N GLU A 722 10.04 -59.89 28.34
CA GLU A 722 9.63 -60.33 29.67
C GLU A 722 10.68 -61.34 30.11
N ASN A 723 11.51 -60.97 31.09
CA ASN A 723 12.28 -61.94 31.84
C ASN A 723 11.26 -62.94 32.41
N LYS A 724 11.32 -64.19 31.95
CA LYS A 724 10.86 -65.33 32.73
C LYS A 724 11.79 -65.53 33.92
#